data_AF-A0A6N7ABI5-F1
#
_entry.id   AF-A0A6N7ABI5-F1
#
_cell.length_a   1.000
_cell.length_b   1.000
_cell.length_c   1.000
_cell.angle_alpha   90.00
_cell.angle_beta   90.00
_cell.angle_gamma   90.00
#
_symmetry.space_group_name_H-M   'P 1'
#
loop_
_entity.id
_entity.type
_entity.pdbx_description
1 polymer ?
#
loop_
_entity_poly.entity_id
_entity_poly.type
_entity_poly.pdbx_seq_one_letter_code
_entity_poly.pdbx_strand_id
1 'polypeptide(L)'
;MRKIIFPLLVFVILFLAVSPASADATLRVYYAGADGSVKTALELADFTFVDDPAQADVLVLNGVIPDPATAAAQVERGAGLVLILGPGMTEADVMTLTGVTLTLTARDDPVSLTAIQIDDPLTTDITWNGAPQVRDRFEVQTPVSSVQPLVTAYEDGEWILWQARTNVYVFQAFLDDANPQIQEWAYFNYLVYHLVERAAGRTPLPFADYPASPVPHAPEVRTLLTLVGLMMLTTFGIFILVRRYSLKHPEELDKIVSDRSRFEVREAKTEWEQVGFHRPLGGFLVALSIGLVLFIPLIIYQNLILPTYILPSAQALGIWGRVTQFFTLAWTFFDMGTSIAFIKYLSQHRVHDPKKGIQYGQVFVWWQILSGAVQVALVIGLASTLAPRSAYALYAWSIIIHAFIQIPGFYQVMRHALTGFQRLDYSRLLDIGLNVLFPMLIQPVFVTIMFAWGRAHPAFGGAMGGLLGMGIAAYAAELLTFLLGLWLYRRVGYNARILFLAHFDWEVVKTSFKFGVFEMLGSAAWSFGQAMEIAITQARLINYAEIWGNWGLAQNFIFAFNVTQTLNDGVMPAISEAISHGKRVLSQYYSVMAYKYNGLTSAFIGAVLLAVAPLFILGSTEPEFHRAAIYVIPLTIWGAVQFPSWVGDNVQLGANKPYLKSILVFSEQVIRVVLAFLLIARFQVTGLIIAYFVGLFAKGIAAYLINHKICFPQRFYVWQSLIAPLLAGAAHYGILWTINGFLWKGDQITSVLIFFIGILPSFPLFMFLYGLFGGWDRDTLAELKDAVALTGGMRGLTRWGIYEPTALGARLSPLNGRFPITNRVEAMEEARMLTEEKVRL
;
A
#
# COMPACT_ATOMS: atom_id res chain seq x y z
N MET A 1 -5.50 29.73 24.15
CA MET A 1 -6.48 28.76 24.71
C MET A 1 -7.91 29.02 24.25
N ARG A 2 -8.58 30.16 24.56
CA ARG A 2 -9.92 30.48 23.96
C ARG A 2 -9.94 30.56 22.42
N LYS A 3 -8.82 30.94 21.80
CA LYS A 3 -8.67 31.10 20.34
C LYS A 3 -8.62 29.79 19.52
N ILE A 4 -8.47 28.62 20.15
CA ILE A 4 -8.41 27.31 19.44
C ILE A 4 -9.66 26.47 19.74
N ILE A 5 -10.18 26.52 20.96
CA ILE A 5 -11.41 25.80 21.35
C ILE A 5 -12.63 26.36 20.60
N PHE A 6 -12.70 27.69 20.43
CA PHE A 6 -13.82 28.34 19.74
C PHE A 6 -13.93 27.93 18.25
N PRO A 7 -12.88 27.96 17.42
CA PRO A 7 -12.99 27.48 16.04
C PRO A 7 -13.25 25.97 15.95
N LEU A 8 -12.75 25.16 16.90
CA LEU A 8 -13.05 23.71 16.93
C LEU A 8 -14.53 23.43 17.20
N LEU A 9 -15.12 24.19 18.13
CA LEU A 9 -16.51 24.05 18.55
C LEU A 9 -17.46 24.65 17.50
N VAL A 10 -17.05 25.73 16.83
CA VAL A 10 -17.74 26.28 15.64
C VAL A 10 -17.66 25.31 14.47
N PHE A 11 -16.54 24.62 14.25
CA PHE A 11 -16.39 23.59 13.23
C PHE A 11 -17.35 22.43 13.48
N VAL A 12 -17.45 21.93 14.72
CA VAL A 12 -18.41 20.87 15.09
C VAL A 12 -19.87 21.32 14.92
N ILE A 13 -20.21 22.58 15.24
CA ILE A 13 -21.57 23.11 15.11
C ILE A 13 -21.97 23.33 13.64
N LEU A 14 -21.03 23.74 12.77
CA LEU A 14 -21.30 23.98 11.35
C LEU A 14 -21.68 22.71 10.57
N PHE A 15 -21.39 21.52 11.09
CA PHE A 15 -21.71 20.23 10.44
C PHE A 15 -22.93 19.48 11.03
N LEU A 16 -23.66 20.07 11.99
CA LEU A 16 -24.81 19.41 12.64
C LEU A 16 -26.17 19.63 11.95
N ALA A 17 -26.22 20.38 10.85
CA ALA A 17 -27.45 20.65 10.10
C ALA A 17 -27.59 19.71 8.89
N VAL A 18 -27.94 18.44 9.12
CA VAL A 18 -28.32 17.51 8.05
C VAL A 18 -29.70 16.95 8.35
N SER A 19 -30.67 17.29 7.52
CA SER A 19 -32.03 16.75 7.57
C SER A 19 -32.11 15.44 6.79
N PRO A 20 -32.83 14.42 7.28
CA PRO A 20 -33.04 13.19 6.53
C PRO A 20 -33.91 13.46 5.30
N ALA A 21 -33.52 12.92 4.15
CA ALA A 21 -34.39 12.79 2.99
C ALA A 21 -35.19 11.49 3.11
N SER A 22 -36.42 11.45 2.60
CA SER A 22 -37.22 10.23 2.47
C SER A 22 -37.66 10.05 1.03
N ALA A 23 -37.57 8.82 0.53
CA ALA A 23 -38.21 8.44 -0.74
C ALA A 23 -39.74 8.40 -0.58
N ASP A 24 -40.45 8.65 -1.67
CA ASP A 24 -41.92 8.62 -1.71
C ASP A 24 -42.40 7.18 -1.97
N ALA A 25 -42.91 6.51 -0.92
CA ALA A 25 -43.31 5.10 -0.93
C ALA A 25 -44.64 4.79 -1.67
N THR A 26 -45.15 5.72 -2.48
CA THR A 26 -46.48 5.61 -3.10
C THR A 26 -46.52 4.87 -4.44
N LEU A 27 -45.37 4.49 -5.01
CA LEU A 27 -45.30 3.90 -6.35
C LEU A 27 -45.65 2.40 -6.33
N ARG A 28 -46.58 1.97 -7.19
CA ARG A 28 -46.96 0.55 -7.33
C ARG A 28 -46.19 -0.11 -8.46
N VAL A 29 -45.51 -1.21 -8.15
CA VAL A 29 -44.64 -1.92 -9.09
C VAL A 29 -45.10 -3.37 -9.25
N TYR A 30 -45.26 -3.80 -10.50
CA TYR A 30 -45.40 -5.22 -10.83
C TYR A 30 -44.03 -5.77 -11.20
N TYR A 31 -43.61 -6.85 -10.54
CA TYR A 31 -42.33 -7.50 -10.78
C TYR A 31 -42.53 -8.91 -11.35
N ALA A 32 -41.85 -9.22 -12.46
CA ALA A 32 -41.77 -10.56 -13.00
C ALA A 32 -40.32 -10.97 -13.22
N GLY A 33 -39.87 -12.01 -12.53
CA GLY A 33 -38.50 -12.52 -12.60
C GLY A 33 -38.17 -13.42 -11.40
N ALA A 34 -36.95 -13.92 -11.32
CA ALA A 34 -36.48 -14.71 -10.19
C ALA A 34 -36.34 -13.85 -8.92
N ASP A 35 -36.57 -14.45 -7.75
CA ASP A 35 -36.27 -13.83 -6.46
C ASP A 35 -34.75 -13.67 -6.31
N GLY A 36 -34.25 -12.47 -6.62
CA GLY A 36 -32.81 -12.16 -6.66
C GLY A 36 -32.51 -10.68 -6.43
N SER A 37 -31.38 -10.22 -6.95
CA SER A 37 -30.84 -8.87 -6.68
C SER A 37 -31.78 -7.75 -7.15
N VAL A 38 -32.48 -7.93 -8.27
CA VAL A 38 -33.44 -6.92 -8.78
C VAL A 38 -34.61 -6.75 -7.82
N LYS A 39 -35.24 -7.85 -7.39
CA LYS A 39 -36.35 -7.80 -6.42
C LYS A 39 -35.89 -7.19 -5.10
N THR A 40 -34.70 -7.57 -4.62
CA THR A 40 -34.09 -7.00 -3.43
C THR A 40 -33.90 -5.48 -3.56
N ALA A 41 -33.45 -5.00 -4.72
CA ALA A 41 -33.30 -3.56 -4.98
C ALA A 41 -34.65 -2.81 -4.97
N LEU A 42 -35.72 -3.43 -5.49
CA LEU A 42 -37.08 -2.88 -5.45
C LEU A 42 -37.63 -2.84 -4.01
N GLU A 43 -37.38 -3.88 -3.21
CA GLU A 43 -37.76 -3.93 -1.80
C GLU A 43 -37.03 -2.86 -0.97
N LEU A 44 -35.73 -2.66 -1.22
CA LEU A 44 -34.93 -1.61 -0.58
C LEU A 44 -35.41 -0.19 -0.91
N ALA A 45 -36.03 0.00 -2.07
CA ALA A 45 -36.62 1.26 -2.49
C ALA A 45 -38.00 1.52 -1.86
N ASP A 46 -38.54 0.57 -1.08
CA ASP A 46 -39.86 0.65 -0.42
C ASP A 46 -41.03 0.86 -1.41
N PHE A 47 -40.92 0.25 -2.60
CA PHE A 47 -42.02 0.24 -3.58
C PHE A 47 -43.14 -0.72 -3.16
N THR A 48 -44.39 -0.37 -3.51
CA THR A 48 -45.55 -1.24 -3.21
C THR A 48 -45.71 -2.29 -4.31
N PHE A 49 -45.50 -3.56 -4.01
CA PHE A 49 -45.69 -4.64 -4.98
C PHE A 49 -47.17 -4.93 -5.23
N VAL A 50 -47.52 -5.13 -6.51
CA VAL A 50 -48.85 -5.58 -6.94
C VAL A 50 -48.74 -6.87 -7.75
N ASP A 51 -49.69 -7.78 -7.56
CA ASP A 51 -49.73 -9.06 -8.27
C ASP A 51 -50.40 -8.95 -9.66
N ASP A 52 -51.21 -7.91 -9.87
CA ASP A 52 -51.90 -7.65 -11.14
C ASP A 52 -51.18 -6.53 -11.91
N PRO A 53 -50.64 -6.79 -13.12
CA PRO A 53 -49.98 -5.78 -13.94
C PRO A 53 -50.90 -4.62 -14.30
N ALA A 54 -52.22 -4.78 -14.24
CA ALA A 54 -53.17 -3.68 -14.47
C ALA A 54 -53.23 -2.64 -13.34
N GLN A 55 -52.69 -2.96 -12.16
CA GLN A 55 -52.65 -2.06 -11.01
C GLN A 55 -51.31 -1.33 -10.85
N ALA A 56 -50.32 -1.68 -11.69
CA ALA A 56 -48.96 -1.17 -11.59
C ALA A 56 -48.81 0.19 -12.30
N ASP A 57 -48.06 1.08 -11.67
CA ASP A 57 -47.61 2.32 -12.30
C ASP A 57 -46.36 2.05 -13.17
N VAL A 58 -45.54 1.06 -12.78
CA VAL A 58 -44.36 0.59 -13.53
C VAL A 58 -44.31 -0.93 -13.55
N LEU A 59 -44.05 -1.49 -14.72
CA LEU A 59 -43.75 -2.90 -14.94
C LEU A 59 -42.23 -3.11 -14.92
N VAL A 60 -41.73 -3.99 -14.04
CA VAL A 60 -40.32 -4.41 -14.01
C VAL A 60 -40.23 -5.87 -14.42
N LEU A 61 -39.73 -6.10 -15.64
CA LEU A 61 -39.62 -7.43 -16.24
C LEU A 61 -38.14 -7.83 -16.28
N ASN A 62 -37.78 -8.85 -15.52
CA ASN A 62 -36.40 -9.32 -15.36
C ASN A 62 -36.23 -10.73 -15.92
N GLY A 63 -35.68 -10.85 -17.12
CA GLY A 63 -35.39 -12.13 -17.78
C GLY A 63 -36.63 -12.90 -18.27
N VAL A 64 -37.84 -12.49 -17.86
CA VAL A 64 -39.10 -13.19 -18.15
C VAL A 64 -40.21 -12.19 -18.49
N ILE A 65 -41.05 -12.53 -19.47
CA ILE A 65 -42.25 -11.76 -19.86
C ILE A 65 -43.45 -12.71 -19.78
N PRO A 66 -44.19 -12.75 -18.65
CA PRO A 66 -45.23 -13.76 -18.44
C PRO A 66 -46.41 -13.66 -19.42
N ASP A 67 -46.83 -12.43 -19.75
CA ASP A 67 -47.88 -12.14 -20.73
C ASP A 67 -47.50 -10.88 -21.53
N PRO A 68 -46.84 -11.06 -22.69
CA PRO A 68 -46.37 -9.95 -23.53
C PRO A 68 -47.50 -9.03 -24.01
N ALA A 69 -48.68 -9.58 -24.28
CA ALA A 69 -49.81 -8.81 -24.81
C ALA A 69 -50.42 -7.92 -23.74
N THR A 70 -50.64 -8.45 -22.52
CA THR A 70 -51.15 -7.65 -21.40
C THR A 70 -50.14 -6.59 -20.97
N ALA A 71 -48.85 -6.94 -20.90
CA ALA A 71 -47.82 -5.96 -20.56
C ALA A 71 -47.72 -4.83 -21.59
N ALA A 72 -47.72 -5.13 -22.89
CA ALA A 72 -47.73 -4.11 -23.94
C ALA A 72 -48.96 -3.20 -23.86
N ALA A 73 -50.15 -3.77 -23.62
CA ALA A 73 -51.38 -2.99 -23.47
C ALA A 73 -51.34 -2.02 -22.27
N GLN A 74 -50.65 -2.38 -21.18
CA GLN A 74 -50.47 -1.48 -20.03
C GLN A 74 -49.46 -0.36 -20.32
N VAL A 75 -48.36 -0.67 -21.02
CA VAL A 75 -47.40 0.34 -21.48
C VAL A 75 -48.07 1.35 -22.42
N GLU A 76 -48.94 0.87 -23.32
CA GLU A 76 -49.75 1.75 -24.19
C GLU A 76 -50.74 2.63 -23.41
N ARG A 77 -51.26 2.15 -22.28
CA ARG A 77 -52.10 2.94 -21.36
C ARG A 77 -51.33 3.95 -20.52
N GLY A 78 -50.01 3.95 -20.61
CA GLY A 78 -49.12 4.92 -19.95
C GLY A 78 -48.33 4.36 -18.77
N ALA A 79 -48.42 3.07 -18.44
CA ALA A 79 -47.56 2.46 -17.43
C ALA A 79 -46.09 2.51 -17.88
N GLY A 80 -45.17 2.75 -16.93
CA GLY A 80 -43.73 2.67 -17.19
C GLY A 80 -43.26 1.25 -17.40
N LEU A 81 -42.14 1.06 -18.10
CA LEU A 81 -41.51 -0.23 -18.31
C LEU A 81 -40.00 -0.16 -18.05
N VAL A 82 -39.52 -1.05 -17.19
CA VAL A 82 -38.10 -1.39 -17.05
C VAL A 82 -37.93 -2.84 -17.47
N LEU A 83 -37.28 -3.06 -18.60
CA LEU A 83 -37.04 -4.38 -19.18
C LEU A 83 -35.56 -4.75 -19.05
N ILE A 84 -35.26 -5.80 -18.31
CA ILE A 84 -33.93 -6.41 -18.23
C ILE A 84 -33.98 -7.69 -19.07
N LEU A 85 -33.15 -7.74 -20.11
CA LEU A 85 -33.15 -8.86 -21.03
C LEU A 85 -32.61 -10.13 -20.38
N GLY A 86 -33.13 -11.28 -20.80
CA GLY A 86 -32.63 -12.59 -20.41
C GLY A 86 -32.47 -13.50 -21.64
N PRO A 87 -31.68 -14.57 -21.53
CA PRO A 87 -31.29 -15.42 -22.66
C PRO A 87 -32.48 -16.10 -23.36
N GLY A 88 -33.62 -16.24 -22.67
CA GLY A 88 -34.84 -16.85 -23.20
C GLY A 88 -35.78 -15.89 -23.94
N MET A 89 -35.48 -14.59 -24.01
CA MET A 89 -36.33 -13.61 -24.69
C MET A 89 -36.12 -13.62 -26.21
N THR A 90 -37.20 -13.41 -26.97
CA THR A 90 -37.14 -13.31 -28.43
C THR A 90 -37.29 -11.87 -28.92
N GLU A 91 -36.86 -11.60 -30.15
CA GLU A 91 -37.04 -10.30 -30.82
C GLU A 91 -38.52 -9.88 -30.83
N ALA A 92 -39.43 -10.83 -31.07
CA ALA A 92 -40.87 -10.59 -31.10
C ALA A 92 -41.41 -10.09 -29.75
N ASP A 93 -40.89 -10.62 -28.64
CA ASP A 93 -41.33 -10.23 -27.29
C ASP A 93 -40.91 -8.78 -26.98
N VAL A 94 -39.65 -8.43 -27.27
CA VAL A 94 -39.11 -7.08 -27.01
C VAL A 94 -39.76 -6.07 -27.96
N MET A 95 -39.98 -6.42 -29.23
CA MET A 95 -40.69 -5.58 -30.20
C MET A 95 -42.12 -5.31 -29.76
N THR A 96 -42.83 -6.32 -29.24
CA THR A 96 -44.22 -6.18 -28.77
C THR A 96 -44.33 -5.19 -27.60
N LEU A 97 -43.37 -5.21 -26.67
CA LEU A 97 -43.35 -4.33 -25.50
C LEU A 97 -42.91 -2.89 -25.81
N THR A 98 -41.86 -2.75 -26.63
CA THR A 98 -41.21 -1.44 -26.87
C THR A 98 -41.79 -0.70 -28.08
N GLY A 99 -42.35 -1.44 -29.05
CA GLY A 99 -42.76 -0.94 -30.36
C GLY A 99 -41.58 -0.57 -31.27
N VAL A 100 -40.36 -0.99 -30.94
CA VAL A 100 -39.13 -0.70 -31.68
C VAL A 100 -38.70 -1.92 -32.47
N THR A 101 -38.56 -1.78 -33.80
CA THR A 101 -38.00 -2.86 -34.64
C THR A 101 -36.53 -3.04 -34.34
N LEU A 102 -36.12 -4.25 -33.98
CA LEU A 102 -34.75 -4.55 -33.57
C LEU A 102 -34.34 -5.98 -33.92
N THR A 103 -33.02 -6.19 -34.02
CA THR A 103 -32.39 -7.51 -34.08
C THR A 103 -31.61 -7.76 -32.79
N LEU A 104 -31.69 -8.97 -32.24
CA LEU A 104 -30.96 -9.39 -31.04
C LEU A 104 -29.87 -10.40 -31.40
N THR A 105 -28.62 -10.11 -31.04
CA THR A 105 -27.49 -11.05 -31.20
C THR A 105 -26.88 -11.36 -29.84
N ALA A 106 -26.80 -12.64 -29.45
CA ALA A 106 -26.17 -13.01 -28.18
C ALA A 106 -24.65 -12.82 -28.24
N ARG A 107 -24.08 -12.29 -27.15
CA ARG A 107 -22.65 -12.04 -26.96
C ARG A 107 -22.22 -12.54 -25.58
N ASP A 108 -20.99 -13.04 -25.46
CA ASP A 108 -20.37 -13.55 -24.23
C ASP A 108 -18.98 -12.94 -23.94
N ASP A 109 -18.45 -12.14 -24.87
CA ASP A 109 -17.21 -11.39 -24.70
C ASP A 109 -17.36 -10.28 -23.64
N PRO A 110 -16.31 -9.95 -22.86
CA PRO A 110 -16.40 -8.93 -21.84
C PRO A 110 -16.34 -7.52 -22.42
N VAL A 111 -17.28 -6.66 -22.01
CA VAL A 111 -17.31 -5.23 -22.36
C VAL A 111 -17.35 -4.33 -21.13
N SER A 112 -16.70 -3.17 -21.26
CA SER A 112 -16.60 -2.15 -20.22
C SER A 112 -17.64 -1.06 -20.47
N LEU A 113 -18.35 -0.64 -19.41
CA LEU A 113 -19.45 0.31 -19.55
C LEU A 113 -18.97 1.75 -19.50
N THR A 114 -19.49 2.58 -20.41
CA THR A 114 -19.31 4.04 -20.39
C THR A 114 -20.64 4.75 -20.64
N ALA A 115 -20.79 5.93 -20.06
CA ALA A 115 -21.93 6.79 -20.36
C ALA A 115 -21.70 7.55 -21.68
N ILE A 116 -22.78 7.79 -22.42
CA ILE A 116 -22.76 8.79 -23.51
C ILE A 116 -22.74 10.19 -22.88
N GLN A 117 -21.99 11.12 -23.47
CA GLN A 117 -21.98 12.53 -23.05
C GLN A 117 -23.30 13.24 -23.40
N ILE A 118 -24.34 12.91 -22.65
CA ILE A 118 -25.66 13.56 -22.67
C ILE A 118 -25.90 14.10 -21.26
N ASP A 119 -26.49 15.28 -21.18
CA ASP A 119 -26.94 15.89 -19.91
C ASP A 119 -28.18 15.14 -19.40
N ASP A 120 -27.95 14.01 -18.75
CA ASP A 120 -28.98 13.13 -18.20
C ASP A 120 -28.62 12.76 -16.75
N PRO A 121 -29.57 12.81 -15.79
CA PRO A 121 -29.31 12.42 -14.40
C PRO A 121 -28.70 11.02 -14.24
N LEU A 122 -29.08 10.06 -15.11
CA LEU A 122 -28.56 8.70 -15.07
C LEU A 122 -27.08 8.61 -15.51
N THR A 123 -26.61 9.53 -16.37
CA THR A 123 -25.21 9.58 -16.81
C THR A 123 -24.34 10.42 -15.86
N THR A 124 -24.97 11.27 -15.04
CA THR A 124 -24.28 12.20 -14.13
C THR A 124 -24.23 11.70 -12.68
N ASP A 125 -25.28 11.02 -12.20
CA ASP A 125 -25.35 10.48 -10.83
C ASP A 125 -24.66 9.13 -10.68
N ILE A 126 -24.54 8.37 -11.77
CA ILE A 126 -23.89 7.06 -11.79
C ILE A 126 -22.53 7.18 -12.48
N THR A 127 -21.48 6.73 -11.79
CA THR A 127 -20.13 6.67 -12.38
C THR A 127 -19.95 5.38 -13.18
N TRP A 128 -20.45 5.36 -14.42
CA TRP A 128 -20.44 4.18 -15.31
C TRP A 128 -19.05 3.61 -15.58
N ASN A 129 -18.02 4.46 -15.66
CA ASN A 129 -16.62 4.02 -15.83
C ASN A 129 -16.08 3.21 -14.63
N GLY A 130 -16.82 3.18 -13.52
CA GLY A 130 -16.53 2.35 -12.35
C GLY A 130 -17.37 1.08 -12.26
N ALA A 131 -18.19 0.79 -13.27
CA ALA A 131 -18.99 -0.43 -13.34
C ALA A 131 -18.12 -1.66 -13.68
N PRO A 132 -18.43 -2.83 -13.11
CA PRO A 132 -17.90 -4.10 -13.57
C PRO A 132 -18.15 -4.34 -15.06
N GLN A 133 -17.28 -5.13 -15.69
CA GLN A 133 -17.50 -5.60 -17.05
C GLN A 133 -18.74 -6.49 -17.12
N VAL A 134 -19.44 -6.40 -18.24
CA VAL A 134 -20.58 -7.26 -18.59
C VAL A 134 -20.10 -8.26 -19.64
N ARG A 135 -20.51 -9.53 -19.51
CA ARG A 135 -20.25 -10.61 -20.47
C ARG A 135 -21.53 -10.94 -21.21
N ASP A 136 -22.32 -11.88 -20.69
CA ASP A 136 -23.50 -12.37 -21.41
C ASP A 136 -24.55 -11.28 -21.52
N ARG A 137 -24.93 -10.98 -22.75
CA ARG A 137 -25.87 -9.92 -23.12
C ARG A 137 -26.42 -10.15 -24.52
N PHE A 138 -27.41 -9.34 -24.89
CA PHE A 138 -27.71 -9.12 -26.31
C PHE A 138 -27.02 -7.86 -26.82
N GLU A 139 -26.56 -7.90 -28.06
CA GLU A 139 -26.27 -6.75 -28.90
C GLU A 139 -27.56 -6.41 -29.67
N VAL A 140 -28.08 -5.20 -29.48
CA VAL A 140 -29.28 -4.69 -30.17
C VAL A 140 -28.90 -3.87 -31.40
N GLN A 141 -29.47 -4.21 -32.56
CA GLN A 141 -29.39 -3.40 -33.77
C GLN A 141 -30.76 -2.79 -34.09
N THR A 142 -30.86 -1.46 -34.07
CA THR A 142 -32.09 -0.72 -34.39
C THR A 142 -31.75 0.71 -34.87
N PRO A 143 -32.61 1.38 -35.67
CA PRO A 143 -32.33 2.76 -36.11
C PRO A 143 -32.29 3.73 -34.92
N VAL A 144 -31.16 4.43 -34.75
CA VAL A 144 -30.91 5.40 -33.65
C VAL A 144 -31.98 6.49 -33.56
N SER A 145 -32.65 6.83 -34.67
CA SER A 145 -33.78 7.78 -34.66
C SER A 145 -34.97 7.32 -33.80
N SER A 146 -35.03 6.05 -33.44
CA SER A 146 -36.17 5.43 -32.76
C SER A 146 -35.97 5.28 -31.25
N VAL A 147 -34.75 5.50 -30.74
CA VAL A 147 -34.40 5.29 -29.32
C VAL A 147 -33.31 6.27 -28.87
N GLN A 148 -33.11 6.40 -27.57
CA GLN A 148 -32.01 7.17 -27.00
C GLN A 148 -31.07 6.24 -26.22
N PRO A 149 -29.85 5.94 -26.72
CA PRO A 149 -28.86 5.23 -25.94
C PRO A 149 -28.37 6.09 -24.77
N LEU A 150 -28.12 5.46 -23.63
CA LEU A 150 -27.67 6.13 -22.40
C LEU A 150 -26.29 5.62 -21.98
N VAL A 151 -26.09 4.30 -22.06
CA VAL A 151 -24.84 3.62 -21.71
C VAL A 151 -24.44 2.71 -22.85
N THR A 152 -23.16 2.73 -23.19
CA THR A 152 -22.58 1.92 -24.26
C THR A 152 -21.40 1.12 -23.77
N ALA A 153 -21.03 0.08 -24.49
CA ALA A 153 -19.72 -0.53 -24.35
C ALA A 153 -18.65 0.45 -24.85
N TYR A 154 -17.50 0.44 -24.19
CA TYR A 154 -16.35 1.25 -24.56
C TYR A 154 -15.63 0.67 -25.78
N GLU A 155 -15.62 -0.66 -25.91
CA GLU A 155 -14.84 -1.41 -26.89
C GLU A 155 -15.39 -1.26 -28.31
N ASP A 156 -16.70 -1.35 -28.49
CA ASP A 156 -17.36 -1.38 -29.81
C ASP A 156 -18.51 -0.37 -29.96
N GLY A 157 -18.90 0.32 -28.89
CA GLY A 157 -19.98 1.30 -28.89
C GLY A 157 -21.38 0.69 -28.92
N GLU A 158 -21.52 -0.62 -28.72
CA GLU A 158 -22.82 -1.26 -28.60
C GLU A 158 -23.62 -0.65 -27.43
N TRP A 159 -24.94 -0.73 -27.48
CA TRP A 159 -25.75 -0.17 -26.41
C TRP A 159 -25.93 -1.19 -25.31
N ILE A 160 -25.90 -0.73 -24.06
CA ILE A 160 -26.11 -1.59 -22.89
C ILE A 160 -27.37 -1.16 -22.15
N LEU A 161 -27.61 0.15 -22.06
CA LEU A 161 -28.83 0.73 -21.52
C LEU A 161 -29.33 1.80 -22.49
N TRP A 162 -30.59 1.69 -22.86
CA TRP A 162 -31.24 2.61 -23.78
C TRP A 162 -32.70 2.84 -23.42
N GLN A 163 -33.23 3.94 -23.92
CA GLN A 163 -34.59 4.39 -23.70
C GLN A 163 -35.37 4.31 -25.01
N ALA A 164 -36.44 3.50 -25.03
CA ALA A 164 -37.30 3.35 -26.20
C ALA A 164 -38.31 4.51 -26.31
N ARG A 165 -38.85 4.95 -25.16
CA ARG A 165 -39.80 6.05 -24.98
C ARG A 165 -39.53 6.70 -23.63
N THR A 166 -40.13 7.85 -23.36
CA THR A 166 -39.90 8.61 -22.10
C THR A 166 -40.01 7.76 -20.83
N ASN A 167 -40.88 6.76 -20.82
CA ASN A 167 -41.16 5.87 -19.68
C ASN A 167 -40.71 4.40 -19.89
N VAL A 168 -39.94 4.09 -20.95
CA VAL A 168 -39.54 2.73 -21.30
C VAL A 168 -38.02 2.61 -21.39
N TYR A 169 -37.43 1.83 -20.49
CA TYR A 169 -35.99 1.58 -20.38
C TYR A 169 -35.66 0.11 -20.61
N VAL A 170 -34.59 -0.16 -21.35
CA VAL A 170 -34.14 -1.53 -21.67
C VAL A 170 -32.68 -1.70 -21.32
N PHE A 171 -32.38 -2.67 -20.46
CA PHE A 171 -31.03 -3.07 -20.06
C PHE A 171 -30.68 -4.43 -20.69
N GLN A 172 -29.62 -4.48 -21.49
CA GLN A 172 -29.34 -5.61 -22.38
C GLN A 172 -28.54 -6.74 -21.73
N ALA A 173 -27.91 -6.49 -20.58
CA ALA A 173 -27.09 -7.46 -19.89
C ALA A 173 -27.94 -8.48 -19.13
N PHE A 174 -27.55 -9.75 -19.18
CA PHE A 174 -28.20 -10.80 -18.41
C PHE A 174 -27.72 -10.72 -16.96
N LEU A 175 -28.62 -10.71 -15.99
CA LEU A 175 -28.23 -10.58 -14.59
C LEU A 175 -27.82 -11.93 -14.00
N ASP A 176 -28.79 -12.76 -13.61
CA ASP A 176 -28.70 -14.11 -13.01
C ASP A 176 -27.27 -14.63 -12.68
N ASP A 177 -26.88 -15.82 -13.13
CA ASP A 177 -25.51 -16.35 -12.93
C ASP A 177 -24.50 -15.82 -13.96
N ALA A 178 -25.00 -15.08 -14.97
CA ALA A 178 -24.23 -14.57 -16.09
C ALA A 178 -23.31 -13.40 -15.70
N ASN A 179 -23.84 -12.42 -14.97
CA ASN A 179 -23.11 -11.23 -14.55
C ASN A 179 -23.28 -10.97 -13.05
N PRO A 180 -22.80 -11.84 -12.16
CA PRO A 180 -22.92 -11.62 -10.71
C PRO A 180 -22.19 -10.36 -10.24
N GLN A 181 -21.12 -9.94 -10.95
CA GLN A 181 -20.34 -8.77 -10.55
C GLN A 181 -21.13 -7.46 -10.69
N ILE A 182 -21.95 -7.31 -11.74
CA ILE A 182 -22.77 -6.09 -11.92
C ILE A 182 -23.84 -5.98 -10.82
N GLN A 183 -24.33 -7.12 -10.31
CA GLN A 183 -25.29 -7.18 -9.21
C GLN A 183 -24.66 -6.85 -7.85
N GLU A 184 -23.37 -7.16 -7.67
CA GLU A 184 -22.59 -6.76 -6.49
C GLU A 184 -22.06 -5.31 -6.58
N TRP A 185 -22.33 -4.60 -7.68
CA TRP A 185 -21.89 -3.23 -7.87
C TRP A 185 -22.61 -2.28 -6.91
N ALA A 186 -21.87 -1.37 -6.27
CA ALA A 186 -22.43 -0.44 -5.29
C ALA A 186 -23.51 0.51 -5.85
N TYR A 187 -23.57 0.73 -7.16
CA TYR A 187 -24.65 1.49 -7.81
C TYR A 187 -25.82 0.62 -8.27
N PHE A 188 -25.75 -0.71 -8.18
CA PHE A 188 -26.77 -1.60 -8.74
C PHE A 188 -28.18 -1.34 -8.17
N ASN A 189 -28.30 -1.28 -6.83
CA ASN A 189 -29.58 -0.99 -6.18
C ASN A 189 -30.12 0.39 -6.59
N TYR A 190 -29.23 1.38 -6.71
CA TYR A 190 -29.59 2.72 -7.16
C TYR A 190 -29.99 2.75 -8.64
N LEU A 191 -29.34 1.98 -9.50
CA LEU A 191 -29.68 1.86 -10.91
C LEU A 191 -31.10 1.35 -11.08
N VAL A 192 -31.48 0.28 -10.39
CA VAL A 192 -32.84 -0.27 -10.45
C VAL A 192 -33.87 0.75 -9.95
N TYR A 193 -33.64 1.34 -8.78
CA TYR A 193 -34.48 2.42 -8.23
C TYR A 193 -34.65 3.58 -9.23
N HIS A 194 -33.54 4.06 -9.78
CA HIS A 194 -33.49 5.21 -10.66
C HIS A 194 -34.20 4.94 -12.00
N LEU A 195 -34.11 3.72 -12.53
CA LEU A 195 -34.84 3.32 -13.73
C LEU A 195 -36.35 3.27 -13.48
N VAL A 196 -36.77 2.75 -12.33
CA VAL A 196 -38.20 2.63 -11.98
C VAL A 196 -38.85 3.99 -11.72
N GLU A 197 -38.22 4.85 -10.93
CA GLU A 197 -38.71 6.23 -10.70
C GLU A 197 -38.87 7.00 -12.01
N ARG A 198 -37.88 6.89 -12.92
CA ARG A 198 -37.96 7.55 -14.22
C ARG A 198 -39.01 6.94 -15.13
N ALA A 199 -39.18 5.61 -15.12
CA ALA A 199 -40.26 4.94 -15.83
C ALA A 199 -41.63 5.43 -15.33
N ALA A 200 -41.76 5.78 -14.05
CA ALA A 200 -42.96 6.39 -13.48
C ALA A 200 -43.12 7.89 -13.82
N GLY A 201 -42.18 8.51 -14.53
CA GLY A 201 -42.17 9.95 -14.80
C GLY A 201 -41.81 10.81 -13.59
N ARG A 202 -41.23 10.22 -12.54
CA ARG A 202 -40.77 10.91 -11.33
C ARG A 202 -39.28 11.27 -11.43
N THR A 203 -38.84 12.20 -10.59
CA THR A 203 -37.42 12.56 -10.48
C THR A 203 -36.78 11.74 -9.36
N PRO A 204 -35.80 10.87 -9.65
CA PRO A 204 -35.11 10.09 -8.64
C PRO A 204 -34.39 10.99 -7.63
N LEU A 205 -34.27 10.52 -6.39
CA LEU A 205 -33.34 11.12 -5.42
C LEU A 205 -31.89 10.97 -5.92
N PRO A 206 -31.00 11.93 -5.67
CA PRO A 206 -29.57 11.77 -5.94
C PRO A 206 -28.99 10.57 -5.17
N PHE A 207 -27.92 9.95 -5.69
CA PHE A 207 -27.29 8.78 -5.08
C PHE A 207 -26.95 8.96 -3.59
N ALA A 208 -26.48 10.15 -3.21
CA ALA A 208 -26.12 10.48 -1.83
C ALA A 208 -27.30 10.49 -0.86
N ASP A 209 -28.51 10.78 -1.37
CA ASP A 209 -29.72 10.94 -0.57
C ASP A 209 -30.65 9.70 -0.67
N TYR A 210 -30.35 8.76 -1.57
CA TYR A 210 -31.06 7.47 -1.66
C TYR A 210 -30.76 6.60 -0.43
N PRO A 211 -31.77 6.23 0.41
CA PRO A 211 -31.52 5.58 1.70
C PRO A 211 -30.76 4.25 1.64
N ALA A 212 -30.88 3.50 0.54
CA ALA A 212 -30.19 2.23 0.36
C ALA A 212 -28.86 2.34 -0.40
N SER A 213 -28.35 3.56 -0.65
CA SER A 213 -27.00 3.73 -1.16
C SER A 213 -25.96 3.44 -0.06
N PRO A 214 -24.82 2.79 -0.41
CA PRO A 214 -23.77 2.44 0.55
C PRO A 214 -22.87 3.64 0.86
N VAL A 215 -23.45 4.72 1.37
CA VAL A 215 -22.76 5.93 1.82
C VAL A 215 -23.24 6.33 3.22
N PRO A 216 -22.51 7.17 3.97
CA PRO A 216 -22.98 7.67 5.25
C PRO A 216 -24.21 8.58 5.07
N HIS A 217 -25.31 8.25 5.75
CA HIS A 217 -26.53 9.07 5.76
C HIS A 217 -26.60 9.96 7.01
N ALA A 218 -27.63 10.81 7.11
CA ALA A 218 -27.78 11.76 8.20
C ALA A 218 -27.59 11.19 9.63
N PRO A 219 -28.09 10.00 10.00
CA PRO A 219 -27.83 9.44 11.33
C PRO A 219 -26.36 8.99 11.51
N GLU A 220 -25.75 8.36 10.51
CA GLU A 220 -24.35 7.92 10.55
C GLU A 220 -23.41 9.13 10.59
N VAL A 221 -23.65 10.15 9.76
CA VAL A 221 -22.89 11.41 9.72
C VAL A 221 -22.91 12.06 11.10
N ARG A 222 -24.09 12.25 11.71
CA ARG A 222 -24.19 12.84 13.06
C ARG A 222 -23.45 12.00 14.11
N THR A 223 -23.55 10.68 14.01
CA THR A 223 -22.86 9.76 14.92
C THR A 223 -21.34 9.87 14.76
N LEU A 224 -20.83 9.81 13.54
CA LEU A 224 -19.41 9.93 13.21
C LEU A 224 -18.84 11.27 13.70
N LEU A 225 -19.51 12.37 13.39
CA LEU A 225 -19.08 13.72 13.81
C LEU A 225 -19.08 13.86 15.34
N THR A 226 -20.06 13.28 16.02
CA THR A 226 -20.12 13.28 17.50
C THR A 226 -18.97 12.47 18.09
N LEU A 227 -18.71 11.27 17.56
CA LEU A 227 -17.62 10.39 18.01
C LEU A 227 -16.26 11.06 17.81
N VAL A 228 -16.04 11.66 16.63
CA VAL A 228 -14.83 12.40 16.32
C VAL A 228 -14.67 13.63 17.21
N GLY A 229 -15.74 14.39 17.43
CA GLY A 229 -15.73 15.55 18.34
C GLY A 229 -15.34 15.15 19.77
N LEU A 230 -15.92 14.05 20.28
CA LEU A 230 -15.58 13.49 21.58
C LEU A 230 -14.13 12.99 21.62
N MET A 231 -13.67 12.33 20.57
CA MET A 231 -12.28 11.88 20.44
C MET A 231 -11.31 13.06 20.50
N MET A 232 -11.58 14.16 19.80
CA MET A 232 -10.74 15.36 19.87
C MET A 232 -10.70 15.92 21.28
N LEU A 233 -11.86 16.12 21.92
CA LEU A 233 -11.93 16.65 23.28
C LEU A 233 -11.19 15.78 24.29
N THR A 234 -11.40 14.46 24.23
CA THR A 234 -10.74 13.49 25.12
C THR A 234 -9.24 13.42 24.87
N THR A 235 -8.80 13.41 23.61
CA THR A 235 -7.38 13.35 23.23
C THR A 235 -6.59 14.56 23.73
N PHE A 236 -7.09 15.77 23.48
CA PHE A 236 -6.46 17.00 23.99
C PHE A 236 -6.56 17.09 25.53
N GLY A 237 -7.67 16.64 26.12
CA GLY A 237 -7.81 16.55 27.57
C GLY A 237 -6.77 15.63 28.21
N ILE A 238 -6.58 14.43 27.65
CA ILE A 238 -5.57 13.45 28.10
C ILE A 238 -4.16 14.03 27.98
N PHE A 239 -3.83 14.73 26.88
CA PHE A 239 -2.55 15.43 26.75
C PHE A 239 -2.30 16.43 27.87
N ILE A 240 -3.29 17.27 28.19
CA ILE A 240 -3.16 18.28 29.25
C ILE A 240 -2.93 17.61 30.61
N LEU A 241 -3.68 16.54 30.91
CA LEU A 241 -3.54 15.80 32.17
C LEU A 241 -2.17 15.15 32.29
N VAL A 242 -1.72 14.44 31.25
CA VAL A 242 -0.41 13.77 31.26
C VAL A 242 0.72 14.80 31.28
N ARG A 243 0.61 15.90 30.53
CA ARG A 243 1.61 16.99 30.57
C ARG A 243 1.73 17.60 31.96
N ARG A 244 0.61 17.83 32.65
CA ARG A 244 0.63 18.32 34.04
C ARG A 244 1.27 17.32 35.00
N TYR A 245 1.02 16.03 34.82
CA TYR A 245 1.64 14.97 35.61
C TYR A 245 3.16 14.90 35.34
N SER A 246 3.58 14.86 34.08
CA SER A 246 5.00 14.80 33.68
C SER A 246 5.81 15.99 34.19
N LEU A 247 5.25 17.21 34.15
CA LEU A 247 5.93 18.38 34.70
C LEU A 247 6.06 18.34 36.23
N LYS A 248 5.15 17.65 36.93
CA LYS A 248 5.23 17.47 38.38
C LYS A 248 6.17 16.35 38.80
N HIS A 249 6.42 15.36 37.93
CA HIS A 249 7.15 14.14 38.25
C HIS A 249 8.33 13.90 37.27
N PRO A 250 9.31 14.82 37.21
CA PRO A 250 10.46 14.70 36.31
C PRO A 250 11.32 13.46 36.59
N GLU A 251 11.31 12.94 37.83
CA GLU A 251 12.03 11.74 38.25
C GLU A 251 11.59 10.46 37.52
N GLU A 252 10.41 10.45 36.90
CA GLU A 252 9.95 9.31 36.11
C GLU A 252 10.84 9.05 34.89
N LEU A 253 11.53 10.08 34.36
CA LEU A 253 12.50 9.93 33.27
C LEU A 253 13.72 9.09 33.66
N ASP A 254 14.00 8.91 34.95
CA ASP A 254 15.14 8.14 35.44
C ASP A 254 14.90 6.63 35.36
N LYS A 255 13.63 6.22 35.18
CA LYS A 255 13.19 4.82 35.26
C LYS A 255 13.14 4.12 33.89
N ILE A 256 14.07 4.45 32.99
CA ILE A 256 14.13 3.93 31.61
C ILE A 256 14.14 2.39 31.60
N VAL A 257 14.89 1.79 32.53
CA VAL A 257 14.90 0.35 32.78
C VAL A 257 14.05 0.06 34.01
N SER A 258 13.02 -0.75 33.83
CA SER A 258 12.11 -1.17 34.91
C SER A 258 12.54 -2.49 35.55
N ASP A 259 13.19 -3.39 34.80
CA ASP A 259 13.70 -4.66 35.28
C ASP A 259 15.19 -4.80 34.92
N ARG A 260 16.05 -4.42 35.86
CA ARG A 260 17.51 -4.47 35.69
C ARG A 260 18.03 -5.89 35.48
N SER A 261 17.45 -6.88 36.15
CA SER A 261 17.89 -8.27 36.05
C SER A 261 17.70 -8.82 34.63
N ARG A 262 16.54 -8.54 34.01
CA ARG A 262 16.26 -8.92 32.63
C ARG A 262 17.09 -8.12 31.64
N PHE A 263 17.22 -6.82 31.88
CA PHE A 263 18.02 -5.94 31.03
C PHE A 263 19.48 -6.37 30.97
N GLU A 264 20.08 -6.73 32.11
CA GLU A 264 21.46 -7.22 32.14
C GLU A 264 21.66 -8.48 31.29
N VAL A 265 20.74 -9.44 31.41
CA VAL A 265 20.87 -10.74 30.71
C VAL A 265 20.60 -10.61 29.21
N ARG A 266 19.64 -9.77 28.81
CA ARG A 266 19.15 -9.72 27.43
C ARG A 266 19.76 -8.62 26.58
N GLU A 267 20.27 -7.57 27.22
CA GLU A 267 20.86 -6.42 26.54
C GLU A 267 22.28 -6.15 27.04
N ALA A 268 22.45 -5.77 28.32
CA ALA A 268 23.68 -5.15 28.79
C ALA A 268 24.92 -6.06 28.73
N LYS A 269 24.75 -7.38 28.91
CA LYS A 269 25.83 -8.39 28.82
C LYS A 269 25.91 -9.07 27.45
N THR A 270 25.22 -8.53 26.44
CA THR A 270 25.19 -9.08 25.09
C THR A 270 25.91 -8.16 24.11
N GLU A 271 26.25 -8.68 22.92
CA GLU A 271 26.91 -7.88 21.88
C GLU A 271 26.01 -6.76 21.32
N TRP A 272 24.71 -6.76 21.61
CA TRP A 272 23.80 -5.66 21.26
C TRP A 272 24.14 -4.34 21.95
N GLU A 273 24.79 -4.39 23.12
CA GLU A 273 25.21 -3.18 23.82
C GLU A 273 26.58 -2.66 23.34
N GLN A 274 27.38 -3.53 22.71
CA GLN A 274 28.66 -3.18 22.11
C GLN A 274 28.46 -2.43 20.80
N VAL A 275 29.16 -1.31 20.64
CA VAL A 275 29.11 -0.52 19.40
C VAL A 275 29.82 -1.28 18.29
N GLY A 276 29.18 -1.37 17.12
CA GLY A 276 29.73 -2.03 15.93
C GLY A 276 28.67 -2.33 14.87
N PHE A 277 29.13 -2.78 13.70
CA PHE A 277 28.28 -3.02 12.53
C PHE A 277 27.52 -4.36 12.62
N HIS A 278 27.95 -5.27 13.50
CA HIS A 278 27.24 -6.50 13.83
C HIS A 278 25.78 -6.26 14.24
N ARG A 279 25.45 -5.09 14.83
CA ARG A 279 24.06 -4.70 15.20
C ARG A 279 23.17 -4.49 13.96
N PRO A 280 23.45 -3.54 13.03
CA PRO A 280 22.75 -3.44 11.74
C PRO A 280 22.69 -4.74 10.96
N LEU A 281 23.82 -5.45 10.91
CA LEU A 281 23.93 -6.69 10.15
C LEU A 281 23.06 -7.80 10.74
N GLY A 282 23.06 -8.00 12.05
CA GLY A 282 22.24 -9.02 12.72
C GLY A 282 20.75 -8.81 12.46
N GLY A 283 20.27 -7.56 12.55
CA GLY A 283 18.89 -7.22 12.19
C GLY A 283 18.57 -7.48 10.72
N PHE A 284 19.47 -7.10 9.82
CA PHE A 284 19.32 -7.38 8.38
C PHE A 284 19.25 -8.88 8.07
N LEU A 285 20.10 -9.70 8.70
CA LEU A 285 20.10 -11.16 8.51
C LEU A 285 18.80 -11.82 8.96
N VAL A 286 18.20 -11.32 10.06
CA VAL A 286 16.86 -11.76 10.50
C VAL A 286 15.82 -11.42 9.44
N ALA A 287 15.80 -10.17 8.97
CA ALA A 287 14.83 -9.72 7.99
C ALA A 287 14.96 -10.46 6.65
N LEU A 288 16.18 -10.60 6.14
CA LEU A 288 16.46 -11.30 4.90
C LEU A 288 16.02 -12.77 4.98
N SER A 289 16.37 -13.46 6.07
CA SER A 289 16.04 -14.90 6.20
C SER A 289 14.54 -15.15 6.32
N ILE A 290 13.82 -14.33 7.10
CA ILE A 290 12.38 -14.46 7.21
C ILE A 290 11.72 -14.04 5.89
N GLY A 291 12.21 -12.97 5.26
CA GLY A 291 11.74 -12.51 3.96
C GLY A 291 11.84 -13.59 2.89
N LEU A 292 13.00 -14.26 2.77
CA LEU A 292 13.20 -15.37 1.83
C LEU A 292 12.20 -16.52 2.03
N VAL A 293 11.85 -16.83 3.28
CA VAL A 293 10.90 -17.91 3.60
C VAL A 293 9.45 -17.48 3.38
N LEU A 294 9.07 -16.28 3.80
CA LEU A 294 7.68 -15.79 3.75
C LEU A 294 7.29 -15.21 2.38
N PHE A 295 8.24 -14.90 1.51
CA PHE A 295 7.94 -14.32 0.20
C PHE A 295 6.99 -15.19 -0.62
N ILE A 296 7.23 -16.50 -0.66
CA ILE A 296 6.43 -17.44 -1.47
C ILE A 296 5.01 -17.61 -0.92
N PRO A 297 4.81 -17.89 0.39
CA PRO A 297 3.48 -17.85 0.99
C PRO A 297 2.75 -16.52 0.77
N LEU A 298 3.47 -15.39 0.85
CA LEU A 298 2.89 -14.06 0.64
C LEU A 298 2.37 -13.88 -0.79
N ILE A 299 3.14 -14.25 -1.81
CA ILE A 299 2.70 -14.19 -3.21
C ILE A 299 1.49 -15.08 -3.46
N ILE A 300 1.50 -16.32 -2.94
CA ILE A 300 0.36 -17.24 -3.06
C ILE A 300 -0.87 -16.62 -2.38
N TYR A 301 -0.69 -16.07 -1.19
CA TYR A 301 -1.78 -15.44 -0.47
C TYR A 301 -2.37 -14.25 -1.23
N GLN A 302 -1.53 -13.30 -1.68
CA GLN A 302 -1.98 -12.07 -2.33
C GLN A 302 -2.58 -12.29 -3.72
N ASN A 303 -2.04 -13.23 -4.51
CA ASN A 303 -2.44 -13.39 -5.92
C ASN A 303 -3.45 -14.53 -6.14
N LEU A 304 -3.60 -15.45 -5.19
CA LEU A 304 -4.52 -16.59 -5.31
C LEU A 304 -5.53 -16.63 -4.16
N ILE A 305 -5.07 -16.69 -2.91
CA ILE A 305 -5.97 -16.92 -1.78
C ILE A 305 -6.95 -15.75 -1.58
N LEU A 306 -6.41 -14.52 -1.49
CA LEU A 306 -7.19 -13.32 -1.26
C LEU A 306 -8.19 -13.04 -2.40
N PRO A 307 -7.79 -12.91 -3.69
CA PRO A 307 -8.69 -12.52 -4.76
C PRO A 307 -9.60 -13.66 -5.24
N THR A 308 -9.27 -14.94 -5.03
CA THR A 308 -10.10 -16.06 -5.53
C THR A 308 -11.03 -16.61 -4.46
N TYR A 309 -10.58 -16.70 -3.20
CA TYR A 309 -11.32 -17.43 -2.16
C TYR A 309 -11.86 -16.54 -1.03
N ILE A 310 -11.20 -15.43 -0.71
CA ILE A 310 -11.59 -14.58 0.42
C ILE A 310 -12.45 -13.40 -0.03
N LEU A 311 -12.02 -12.69 -1.07
CA LEU A 311 -12.70 -11.53 -1.63
C LEU A 311 -12.68 -11.60 -3.17
N PRO A 312 -13.61 -12.35 -3.78
CA PRO A 312 -13.74 -12.50 -5.24
C PRO A 312 -14.33 -11.26 -5.92
N SER A 313 -13.81 -10.07 -5.58
CA SER A 313 -14.22 -8.79 -6.15
C SER A 313 -13.01 -7.94 -6.48
N ALA A 314 -12.69 -7.87 -7.78
CA ALA A 314 -11.64 -7.00 -8.30
C ALA A 314 -11.93 -5.51 -7.99
N GLN A 315 -13.22 -5.12 -7.96
CA GLN A 315 -13.63 -3.77 -7.62
C GLN A 315 -13.27 -3.41 -6.17
N ALA A 316 -13.61 -4.28 -5.21
CA ALA A 316 -13.30 -4.05 -3.81
C ALA A 316 -11.78 -3.93 -3.58
N LEU A 317 -10.99 -4.82 -4.18
CA LEU A 317 -9.53 -4.74 -4.12
C LEU A 317 -8.99 -3.46 -4.78
N GLY A 318 -9.55 -3.05 -5.92
CA GLY A 318 -9.18 -1.82 -6.62
C GLY A 318 -9.47 -0.55 -5.82
N ILE A 319 -10.65 -0.45 -5.19
CA ILE A 319 -11.02 0.67 -4.32
C ILE A 319 -10.05 0.76 -3.14
N TRP A 320 -9.80 -0.35 -2.44
CA TRP A 320 -8.87 -0.38 -1.31
C TRP A 320 -7.44 -0.02 -1.71
N GLY A 321 -6.97 -0.53 -2.86
CA GLY A 321 -5.68 -0.19 -3.44
C GLY A 321 -5.53 1.31 -3.68
N ARG A 322 -6.54 1.97 -4.26
CA ARG A 322 -6.50 3.43 -4.47
C ARG A 322 -6.52 4.23 -3.17
N VAL A 323 -7.35 3.82 -2.20
CA VAL A 323 -7.43 4.48 -0.89
C VAL A 323 -6.08 4.43 -0.19
N THR A 324 -5.48 3.24 -0.08
CA THR A 324 -4.18 3.07 0.56
C THR A 324 -3.06 3.85 -0.15
N GLN A 325 -3.06 3.89 -1.48
CA GLN A 325 -2.08 4.67 -2.26
C GLN A 325 -2.20 6.18 -2.01
N PHE A 326 -3.42 6.73 -2.10
CA PHE A 326 -3.68 8.15 -1.85
C PHE A 326 -3.27 8.56 -0.43
N PHE A 327 -3.67 7.77 0.55
CA PHE A 327 -3.41 8.06 1.95
C PHE A 327 -1.97 7.84 2.38
N THR A 328 -1.20 6.99 1.70
CA THR A 328 0.24 6.87 1.95
C THR A 328 0.95 8.22 1.83
N LEU A 329 0.61 9.01 0.80
CA LEU A 329 1.14 10.37 0.62
C LEU A 329 0.65 11.31 1.72
N ALA A 330 -0.66 11.30 2.01
CA ALA A 330 -1.25 12.17 3.03
C ALA A 330 -0.66 11.91 4.42
N TRP A 331 -0.54 10.65 4.83
CA TRP A 331 0.02 10.26 6.12
C TRP A 331 1.51 10.57 6.23
N THR A 332 2.27 10.38 5.16
CA THR A 332 3.69 10.80 5.12
C THR A 332 3.81 12.30 5.34
N PHE A 333 2.95 13.10 4.73
CA PHE A 333 2.92 14.55 4.93
C PHE A 333 2.59 14.92 6.38
N PHE A 334 1.59 14.30 6.98
CA PHE A 334 1.19 14.63 8.35
C PHE A 334 2.11 14.06 9.46
N ASP A 335 2.88 12.99 9.20
CA ASP A 335 3.91 12.49 10.14
C ASP A 335 4.98 13.55 10.43
N MET A 336 5.20 14.49 9.48
CA MET A 336 6.19 15.57 9.57
C MET A 336 7.60 15.03 9.88
N GLY A 337 7.90 13.79 9.49
CA GLY A 337 9.16 13.09 9.73
C GLY A 337 9.54 12.89 11.21
N THR A 338 8.56 12.96 12.13
CA THR A 338 8.80 12.85 13.57
C THR A 338 9.25 11.44 13.99
N SER A 339 8.80 10.42 13.25
CA SER A 339 9.22 9.02 13.42
C SER A 339 10.73 8.82 13.20
N ILE A 340 11.27 9.36 12.10
CA ILE A 340 12.70 9.29 11.76
C ILE A 340 13.53 10.17 12.71
N ALA A 341 13.02 11.35 13.07
CA ALA A 341 13.66 12.21 14.06
C ALA A 341 13.81 11.47 15.41
N PHE A 342 12.77 10.76 15.85
CA PHE A 342 12.84 9.94 17.06
C PHE A 342 13.98 8.92 17.02
N ILE A 343 14.06 8.10 15.95
CA ILE A 343 15.13 7.10 15.79
C ILE A 343 16.50 7.76 15.84
N LYS A 344 16.68 8.85 15.08
CA LYS A 344 17.95 9.55 14.94
C LYS A 344 18.42 10.16 16.26
N TYR A 345 17.54 10.86 16.98
CA TYR A 345 17.92 11.55 18.21
C TYR A 345 17.98 10.61 19.41
N LEU A 346 17.18 9.54 19.44
CA LEU A 346 17.33 8.50 20.46
C LEU A 346 18.70 7.81 20.34
N SER A 347 19.11 7.43 19.14
CA SER A 347 20.43 6.82 18.90
C SER A 347 21.59 7.78 19.15
N GLN A 348 21.42 9.08 18.91
CA GLN A 348 22.40 10.09 19.31
C GLN A 348 22.49 10.22 20.84
N HIS A 349 21.36 10.41 21.52
CA HIS A 349 21.39 10.80 22.93
C HIS A 349 21.58 9.63 23.90
N ARG A 350 21.36 8.38 23.47
CA ARG A 350 21.52 7.20 24.33
C ARG A 350 22.91 7.04 24.97
N VAL A 351 23.96 7.67 24.40
CA VAL A 351 25.34 7.54 24.90
C VAL A 351 25.52 8.35 26.19
N HIS A 352 25.14 9.64 26.19
CA HIS A 352 25.41 10.56 27.30
C HIS A 352 24.15 10.95 28.09
N ASP A 353 22.99 11.08 27.43
CA ASP A 353 21.74 11.53 28.03
C ASP A 353 20.53 10.78 27.44
N PRO A 354 20.33 9.50 27.83
CA PRO A 354 19.23 8.70 27.31
C PRO A 354 17.85 9.30 27.62
N LYS A 355 17.74 10.15 28.66
CA LYS A 355 16.48 10.84 29.01
C LYS A 355 16.06 11.80 27.91
N LYS A 356 17.00 12.61 27.40
CA LYS A 356 16.75 13.50 26.25
C LYS A 356 16.34 12.71 25.01
N GLY A 357 16.97 11.56 24.75
CA GLY A 357 16.56 10.65 23.67
C GLY A 357 15.11 10.18 23.77
N ILE A 358 14.65 9.82 24.97
CA ILE A 358 13.25 9.42 25.22
C ILE A 358 12.26 10.57 25.00
N GLN A 359 12.64 11.81 25.29
CA GLN A 359 11.78 12.97 25.03
C GLN A 359 11.45 13.15 23.54
N TYR A 360 12.36 12.80 22.61
CA TYR A 360 12.05 12.77 21.18
C TYR A 360 10.99 11.71 20.84
N GLY A 361 11.01 10.56 21.53
CA GLY A 361 9.96 9.53 21.42
C GLY A 361 8.61 10.01 21.95
N GLN A 362 8.61 10.75 23.06
CA GLN A 362 7.40 11.39 23.59
C GLN A 362 6.85 12.44 22.62
N VAL A 363 7.69 13.23 21.95
CA VAL A 363 7.25 14.15 20.89
C VAL A 363 6.58 13.38 19.76
N PHE A 364 7.16 12.28 19.28
CA PHE A 364 6.54 11.43 18.27
C PHE A 364 5.16 10.92 18.74
N VAL A 365 5.07 10.30 19.92
CA VAL A 365 3.81 9.75 20.45
C VAL A 365 2.73 10.83 20.52
N TRP A 366 3.03 11.97 21.15
CA TRP A 366 2.04 13.03 21.33
C TRP A 366 1.72 13.78 20.04
N TRP A 367 2.68 13.90 19.13
CA TRP A 367 2.40 14.42 17.79
C TRP A 367 1.42 13.51 17.07
N GLN A 368 1.69 12.19 17.01
CA GLN A 368 0.81 11.23 16.35
C GLN A 368 -0.60 11.18 16.95
N ILE A 369 -0.71 11.24 18.28
CA ILE A 369 -2.01 11.28 18.97
C ILE A 369 -2.79 12.55 18.61
N LEU A 370 -2.15 13.72 18.73
CA LEU A 370 -2.82 15.01 18.58
C LEU A 370 -3.11 15.31 17.10
N SER A 371 -2.11 15.14 16.24
CA SER A 371 -2.25 15.37 14.81
C SER A 371 -3.15 14.30 14.18
N GLY A 372 -3.04 13.04 14.59
CA GLY A 372 -3.91 11.95 14.14
C GLY A 372 -5.38 12.22 14.47
N ALA A 373 -5.69 12.69 15.70
CA ALA A 373 -7.06 13.07 16.05
C ALA A 373 -7.61 14.20 15.16
N VAL A 374 -6.79 15.19 14.79
CA VAL A 374 -7.18 16.27 13.87
C VAL A 374 -7.35 15.75 12.44
N GLN A 375 -6.44 14.91 11.97
CA GLN A 375 -6.47 14.31 10.63
C GLN A 375 -7.71 13.45 10.45
N VAL A 376 -7.99 12.54 11.38
CA VAL A 376 -9.19 11.69 11.32
C VAL A 376 -10.44 12.54 11.36
N ALA A 377 -10.46 13.60 12.18
CA ALA A 377 -11.61 14.49 12.23
C ALA A 377 -11.89 15.19 10.90
N LEU A 378 -10.84 15.72 10.27
CA LEU A 378 -10.94 16.36 8.97
C LEU A 378 -11.38 15.36 7.89
N VAL A 379 -10.72 14.20 7.83
CA VAL A 379 -10.98 13.19 6.79
C VAL A 379 -12.37 12.58 6.94
N ILE A 380 -12.79 12.21 8.15
CA ILE A 380 -14.15 11.69 8.39
C ILE A 380 -15.19 12.79 8.11
N GLY A 381 -14.94 14.03 8.52
CA GLY A 381 -15.83 15.14 8.19
C GLY A 381 -16.05 15.26 6.66
N LEU A 382 -14.96 15.37 5.91
CA LEU A 382 -15.02 15.48 4.44
C LEU A 382 -15.64 14.22 3.78
N ALA A 383 -15.26 13.03 4.23
CA ALA A 383 -15.70 11.76 3.66
C ALA A 383 -17.16 11.42 4.00
N SER A 384 -17.70 11.94 5.10
CA SER A 384 -19.09 11.74 5.50
C SER A 384 -20.03 12.81 4.93
N THR A 385 -19.55 14.02 4.61
CA THR A 385 -20.43 15.10 4.13
C THR A 385 -20.25 15.47 2.65
N LEU A 386 -19.01 15.55 2.16
CA LEU A 386 -18.72 16.02 0.80
C LEU A 386 -18.51 14.86 -0.18
N ALA A 387 -17.81 13.81 0.24
CA ALA A 387 -17.53 12.68 -0.65
C ALA A 387 -18.80 11.99 -1.21
N PRO A 388 -19.88 11.77 -0.44
CA PRO A 388 -21.10 11.13 -0.95
C PRO A 388 -21.75 11.89 -2.11
N ARG A 389 -21.55 13.21 -2.17
CA ARG A 389 -22.12 14.12 -3.19
C ARG A 389 -21.13 14.43 -4.33
N SER A 390 -20.18 13.54 -4.55
CA SER A 390 -19.12 13.70 -5.55
C SER A 390 -18.88 12.40 -6.32
N ALA A 391 -18.04 12.45 -7.35
CA ALA A 391 -17.57 11.26 -8.07
C ALA A 391 -16.84 10.23 -7.18
N TYR A 392 -16.52 10.59 -5.93
CA TYR A 392 -15.87 9.71 -4.96
C TYR A 392 -16.84 9.09 -3.95
N ALA A 393 -18.15 9.12 -4.20
CA ALA A 393 -19.17 8.61 -3.27
C ALA A 393 -18.90 7.18 -2.80
N LEU A 394 -18.52 6.28 -3.73
CA LEU A 394 -18.19 4.89 -3.42
C LEU A 394 -16.99 4.72 -2.48
N TYR A 395 -16.12 5.72 -2.38
CA TYR A 395 -14.97 5.69 -1.51
C TYR A 395 -15.31 6.13 -0.07
N ALA A 396 -16.46 6.73 0.19
CA ALA A 396 -16.78 7.37 1.48
C ALA A 396 -16.50 6.45 2.69
N TRP A 397 -17.08 5.26 2.73
CA TRP A 397 -16.85 4.31 3.83
C TRP A 397 -15.42 3.75 3.87
N SER A 398 -14.83 3.48 2.71
CA SER A 398 -13.44 3.00 2.63
C SER A 398 -12.45 4.03 3.19
N ILE A 399 -12.67 5.32 2.91
CA ILE A 399 -11.90 6.44 3.43
C ILE A 399 -12.11 6.57 4.94
N ILE A 400 -13.36 6.50 5.41
CA ILE A 400 -13.71 6.59 6.84
C ILE A 400 -13.00 5.49 7.64
N ILE A 401 -13.12 4.22 7.20
CA ILE A 401 -12.47 3.09 7.88
C ILE A 401 -10.95 3.21 7.84
N HIS A 402 -10.38 3.57 6.68
CA HIS A 402 -8.93 3.75 6.57
C HIS A 402 -8.42 4.87 7.48
N ALA A 403 -9.17 5.98 7.62
CA ALA A 403 -8.79 7.08 8.50
C ALA A 403 -8.65 6.63 9.96
N PHE A 404 -9.49 5.72 10.44
CA PHE A 404 -9.41 5.23 11.83
C PHE A 404 -8.07 4.57 12.18
N ILE A 405 -7.30 4.07 11.21
CA ILE A 405 -5.94 3.53 11.42
C ILE A 405 -5.01 4.55 12.07
N GLN A 406 -5.25 5.85 11.86
CA GLN A 406 -4.46 6.93 12.47
C GLN A 406 -4.77 7.15 13.96
N ILE A 407 -5.66 6.37 14.59
CA ILE A 407 -5.95 6.48 16.03
C ILE A 407 -5.50 5.21 16.76
N PRO A 408 -4.55 5.32 17.71
CA PRO A 408 -3.95 6.54 18.24
C PRO A 408 -2.68 7.02 17.50
N GLY A 409 -2.38 6.46 16.32
CA GLY A 409 -1.27 6.87 15.44
C GLY A 409 0.13 6.46 15.90
N PHE A 410 0.29 6.13 17.19
CA PHE A 410 1.59 5.72 17.76
C PHE A 410 1.88 4.22 17.67
N TYR A 411 1.09 3.39 16.97
CA TYR A 411 1.22 1.92 17.03
C TYR A 411 2.64 1.41 16.73
N GLN A 412 3.40 2.14 15.94
CA GLN A 412 4.78 1.81 15.59
C GLN A 412 5.84 2.35 16.57
N VAL A 413 5.45 2.99 17.69
CA VAL A 413 6.39 3.59 18.66
C VAL A 413 7.42 2.58 19.18
N MET A 414 7.02 1.33 19.44
CA MET A 414 7.94 0.31 19.96
C MET A 414 8.97 -0.10 18.91
N ARG A 415 8.56 -0.21 17.65
CA ARG A 415 9.44 -0.45 16.49
C ARG A 415 10.47 0.65 16.36
N HIS A 416 10.04 1.92 16.38
CA HIS A 416 10.94 3.07 16.32
C HIS A 416 11.88 3.17 17.53
N ALA A 417 11.37 2.90 18.74
CA ALA A 417 12.20 2.89 19.95
C ALA A 417 13.28 1.81 19.89
N LEU A 418 12.92 0.57 19.50
CA LEU A 418 13.87 -0.53 19.34
C LEU A 418 14.91 -0.24 18.24
N THR A 419 14.51 0.39 17.14
CA THR A 419 15.45 0.84 16.10
C THR A 419 16.38 1.93 16.61
N GLY A 420 15.90 2.90 17.39
CA GLY A 420 16.75 3.93 18.01
C GLY A 420 17.72 3.37 19.07
N PHE A 421 17.29 2.35 19.84
CA PHE A 421 18.16 1.55 20.71
C PHE A 421 19.03 0.55 19.94
N GLN A 422 18.89 0.44 18.62
CA GLN A 422 19.60 -0.51 17.76
C GLN A 422 19.41 -1.99 18.17
N ARG A 423 18.27 -2.32 18.81
CA ARG A 423 17.81 -3.70 19.05
C ARG A 423 17.09 -4.21 17.80
N LEU A 424 17.87 -4.38 16.73
CA LEU A 424 17.34 -4.51 15.38
C LEU A 424 16.73 -5.89 15.09
N ASP A 425 17.09 -6.94 15.82
CA ASP A 425 16.40 -8.24 15.74
C ASP A 425 14.90 -8.10 16.05
N TYR A 426 14.56 -7.34 17.09
CA TYR A 426 13.18 -7.14 17.51
C TYR A 426 12.47 -6.11 16.63
N SER A 427 13.13 -5.02 16.23
CA SER A 427 12.49 -4.06 15.32
C SER A 427 12.18 -4.68 13.96
N ARG A 428 13.06 -5.55 13.43
CA ARG A 428 12.81 -6.24 12.15
C ARG A 428 11.73 -7.30 12.25
N LEU A 429 11.61 -7.95 13.40
CA LEU A 429 10.49 -8.85 13.65
C LEU A 429 9.15 -8.11 13.64
N LEU A 430 9.10 -6.88 14.19
CA LEU A 430 7.92 -6.02 14.12
C LEU A 430 7.64 -5.53 12.69
N ASP A 431 8.68 -5.15 11.94
CA ASP A 431 8.55 -4.75 10.53
C ASP A 431 7.91 -5.86 9.69
N ILE A 432 8.40 -7.10 9.84
CA ILE A 432 7.85 -8.26 9.12
C ILE A 432 6.47 -8.65 9.66
N GLY A 433 6.28 -8.54 10.97
CA GLY A 433 4.99 -8.74 11.63
C GLY A 433 3.91 -7.90 10.94
N LEU A 434 4.15 -6.59 10.83
CA LEU A 434 3.21 -5.64 10.27
C LEU A 434 2.99 -5.82 8.76
N ASN A 435 4.07 -5.97 7.98
CA ASN A 435 3.98 -5.94 6.52
C ASN A 435 3.63 -7.27 5.88
N VAL A 436 3.80 -8.39 6.61
CA VAL A 436 3.72 -9.73 6.04
C VAL A 436 2.87 -10.64 6.92
N LEU A 437 3.30 -10.92 8.15
CA LEU A 437 2.71 -11.98 8.97
C LEU A 437 1.28 -11.69 9.42
N PHE A 438 1.03 -10.53 10.03
CA PHE A 438 -0.29 -10.19 10.57
C PHE A 438 -1.34 -9.98 9.48
N PRO A 439 -1.06 -9.28 8.35
CA PRO A 439 -1.99 -9.23 7.23
C PRO A 439 -2.44 -10.62 6.78
N MET A 440 -1.52 -11.57 6.57
CA MET A 440 -1.86 -12.94 6.15
C MET A 440 -2.74 -13.70 7.15
N LEU A 441 -2.65 -13.39 8.45
CA LEU A 441 -3.41 -14.07 9.49
C LEU A 441 -4.77 -13.41 9.76
N ILE A 442 -4.81 -12.08 9.74
CA ILE A 442 -5.95 -11.29 10.20
C ILE A 442 -6.91 -10.98 9.05
N GLN A 443 -6.38 -10.65 7.87
CA GLN A 443 -7.23 -10.30 6.73
C GLN A 443 -8.24 -11.40 6.37
N PRO A 444 -7.88 -12.71 6.31
CA PRO A 444 -8.87 -13.75 6.03
C PRO A 444 -10.03 -13.74 7.02
N VAL A 445 -9.73 -13.56 8.31
CA VAL A 445 -10.73 -13.60 9.38
C VAL A 445 -11.70 -12.43 9.24
N PHE A 446 -11.20 -11.19 9.19
CA PHE A 446 -12.06 -10.02 9.17
C PHE A 446 -12.75 -9.80 7.82
N VAL A 447 -12.08 -10.11 6.71
CA VAL A 447 -12.69 -9.98 5.38
C VAL A 447 -13.81 -11.00 5.20
N THR A 448 -13.62 -12.26 5.58
CA THR A 448 -14.70 -13.27 5.48
C THR A 448 -15.89 -12.94 6.38
N ILE A 449 -15.66 -12.50 7.62
CA ILE A 449 -16.74 -12.07 8.53
C ILE A 449 -17.52 -10.89 7.93
N MET A 450 -16.81 -9.86 7.47
CA MET A 450 -17.45 -8.66 6.94
C MET A 450 -18.09 -8.87 5.57
N PHE A 451 -17.57 -9.79 4.76
CA PHE A 451 -18.21 -10.21 3.51
C PHE A 451 -19.55 -10.93 3.80
N ALA A 452 -19.58 -11.83 4.78
CA ALA A 452 -20.82 -12.47 5.22
C ALA A 452 -21.82 -11.46 5.80
N TRP A 453 -21.35 -10.50 6.60
CA TRP A 453 -22.18 -9.39 7.09
C TRP A 453 -22.72 -8.54 5.94
N GLY A 454 -21.90 -8.22 4.94
CA GLY A 454 -22.30 -7.44 3.77
C GLY A 454 -23.35 -8.16 2.92
N ARG A 455 -23.26 -9.49 2.76
CA ARG A 455 -24.32 -10.27 2.11
C ARG A 455 -25.64 -10.25 2.88
N ALA A 456 -25.60 -10.19 4.21
CA ALA A 456 -26.80 -10.06 5.04
C ALA A 456 -27.38 -8.64 5.07
N HIS A 457 -26.66 -7.64 4.55
CA HIS A 457 -27.10 -6.23 4.46
C HIS A 457 -27.07 -5.78 2.99
N PRO A 458 -28.15 -6.04 2.22
CA PRO A 458 -28.14 -5.89 0.77
C PRO A 458 -27.80 -4.48 0.24
N ALA A 459 -27.97 -3.42 1.04
CA ALA A 459 -27.53 -2.07 0.70
C ALA A 459 -26.00 -1.96 0.49
N PHE A 460 -25.21 -2.75 1.22
CA PHE A 460 -23.75 -2.80 1.08
C PHE A 460 -23.29 -3.91 0.14
N GLY A 461 -23.90 -5.09 0.25
CA GLY A 461 -23.48 -6.28 -0.50
C GLY A 461 -22.16 -6.89 -0.01
N GLY A 462 -21.85 -8.09 -0.50
CA GLY A 462 -20.68 -8.86 -0.07
C GLY A 462 -19.36 -8.14 -0.36
N ALA A 463 -19.19 -7.63 -1.58
CA ALA A 463 -17.97 -6.95 -2.02
C ALA A 463 -17.61 -5.73 -1.15
N MET A 464 -18.58 -4.83 -0.88
CA MET A 464 -18.35 -3.68 0.00
C MET A 464 -18.06 -4.14 1.43
N GLY A 465 -18.82 -5.11 1.96
CA GLY A 465 -18.56 -5.70 3.27
C GLY A 465 -17.11 -6.22 3.38
N GLY A 466 -16.64 -6.99 2.41
CA GLY A 466 -15.26 -7.47 2.35
C GLY A 466 -14.23 -6.33 2.31
N LEU A 467 -14.52 -5.24 1.58
CA LEU A 467 -13.69 -4.04 1.60
C LEU A 467 -13.62 -3.37 2.98
N LEU A 468 -14.73 -3.25 3.70
CA LEU A 468 -14.71 -2.76 5.08
C LEU A 468 -13.88 -3.68 5.98
N GLY A 469 -13.98 -5.01 5.75
CA GLY A 469 -13.16 -6.02 6.41
C GLY A 469 -11.65 -5.84 6.19
N MET A 470 -11.21 -5.44 4.98
CA MET A 470 -9.80 -5.13 4.73
C MET A 470 -9.30 -3.97 5.60
N GLY A 471 -10.13 -2.94 5.79
CA GLY A 471 -9.77 -1.81 6.64
C GLY A 471 -9.71 -2.15 8.12
N ILE A 472 -10.65 -2.97 8.62
CA ILE A 472 -10.61 -3.47 10.00
C ILE A 472 -9.38 -4.37 10.21
N ALA A 473 -9.06 -5.23 9.23
CA ALA A 473 -7.88 -6.09 9.29
C ALA A 473 -6.58 -5.28 9.35
N ALA A 474 -6.47 -4.19 8.59
CA ALA A 474 -5.31 -3.29 8.64
C ALA A 474 -5.15 -2.64 10.02
N TYR A 475 -6.26 -2.18 10.62
CA TYR A 475 -6.25 -1.66 11.99
C TYR A 475 -5.80 -2.71 13.02
N ALA A 476 -6.35 -3.92 12.92
CA ALA A 476 -6.00 -5.02 13.80
C ALA A 476 -4.53 -5.45 13.64
N ALA A 477 -3.96 -5.41 12.43
CA ALA A 477 -2.55 -5.69 12.20
C ALA A 477 -1.61 -4.67 12.89
N GLU A 478 -1.94 -3.38 12.82
CA GLU A 478 -1.21 -2.33 13.56
C GLU A 478 -1.31 -2.53 15.07
N LEU A 479 -2.51 -2.83 15.60
CA LEU A 479 -2.70 -3.11 17.02
C LEU A 479 -1.91 -4.34 17.49
N LEU A 480 -1.96 -5.47 16.76
CA LEU A 480 -1.19 -6.66 17.12
C LEU A 480 0.32 -6.40 17.06
N THR A 481 0.78 -5.61 16.09
CA THR A 481 2.18 -5.16 16.01
C THR A 481 2.57 -4.35 17.23
N PHE A 482 1.70 -3.42 17.66
CA PHE A 482 1.93 -2.64 18.88
C PHE A 482 1.98 -3.53 20.12
N LEU A 483 1.06 -4.50 20.28
CA LEU A 483 1.03 -5.40 21.42
C LEU A 483 2.25 -6.32 21.46
N LEU A 484 2.65 -6.88 20.32
CA LEU A 484 3.87 -7.66 20.20
C LEU A 484 5.10 -6.81 20.52
N GLY A 485 5.14 -5.56 20.02
CA GLY A 485 6.20 -4.61 20.30
C GLY A 485 6.29 -4.24 21.77
N LEU A 486 5.15 -4.02 22.43
CA LEU A 486 5.07 -3.75 23.86
C LEU A 486 5.59 -4.93 24.68
N TRP A 487 5.23 -6.15 24.27
CA TRP A 487 5.76 -7.37 24.89
C TRP A 487 7.28 -7.49 24.70
N LEU A 488 7.80 -7.30 23.48
CA LEU A 488 9.24 -7.32 23.20
C LEU A 488 9.99 -6.25 23.98
N TYR A 489 9.48 -5.03 24.02
CA TYR A 489 10.08 -3.89 24.73
C TYR A 489 10.19 -4.16 26.24
N ARG A 490 9.12 -4.68 26.86
CA ARG A 490 9.13 -5.12 28.27
C ARG A 490 9.98 -6.36 28.49
N ARG A 491 10.06 -7.26 27.50
CA ARG A 491 10.90 -8.47 27.55
C ARG A 491 12.38 -8.12 27.63
N VAL A 492 12.83 -7.03 27.00
CA VAL A 492 14.19 -6.50 27.16
C VAL A 492 14.41 -5.96 28.58
N GLY A 493 13.38 -5.36 29.20
CA GLY A 493 13.44 -4.76 30.54
C GLY A 493 13.15 -3.25 30.56
N TYR A 494 12.91 -2.66 29.38
CA TYR A 494 12.58 -1.25 29.23
C TYR A 494 11.19 -0.90 29.77
N ASN A 495 11.04 0.32 30.27
CA ASN A 495 9.81 0.85 30.82
C ASN A 495 8.97 1.56 29.73
N ALA A 496 7.96 0.87 29.21
CA ALA A 496 7.09 1.42 28.16
C ALA A 496 6.32 2.67 28.59
N ARG A 497 6.01 2.83 29.90
CA ARG A 497 5.22 3.96 30.41
C ARG A 497 5.84 5.31 30.05
N ILE A 498 7.17 5.39 30.06
CA ILE A 498 7.89 6.66 29.90
C ILE A 498 7.71 7.24 28.50
N LEU A 499 7.52 6.41 27.47
CA LEU A 499 7.27 6.86 26.10
C LEU A 499 5.93 7.61 25.97
N PHE A 500 4.97 7.34 26.85
CA PHE A 500 3.64 7.97 26.86
C PHE A 500 3.53 9.18 27.78
N LEU A 501 4.59 9.51 28.52
CA LEU A 501 4.66 10.74 29.30
C LEU A 501 4.98 11.93 28.37
N ALA A 502 4.84 13.16 28.87
CA ALA A 502 5.05 14.37 28.08
C ALA A 502 6.03 15.30 28.80
N HIS A 503 7.32 14.93 28.86
CA HIS A 503 8.38 15.73 29.52
C HIS A 503 9.13 16.68 28.58
N PHE A 504 9.03 16.46 27.27
CA PHE A 504 9.74 17.25 26.27
C PHE A 504 9.53 18.76 26.39
N ASP A 505 10.53 19.56 26.03
CA ASP A 505 10.40 21.01 25.97
C ASP A 505 10.23 21.51 24.52
N TRP A 506 10.21 22.83 24.37
CA TRP A 506 10.08 23.46 23.06
C TRP A 506 11.35 23.31 22.18
N GLU A 507 12.53 23.11 22.78
CA GLU A 507 13.76 22.86 22.04
C GLU A 507 13.70 21.49 21.37
N VAL A 508 13.29 20.46 22.11
CA VAL A 508 13.11 19.09 21.59
C VAL A 508 12.06 19.10 20.46
N VAL A 509 10.95 19.81 20.64
CA VAL A 509 9.94 19.96 19.58
C VAL A 509 10.56 20.62 18.34
N LYS A 510 11.17 21.80 18.47
CA LYS A 510 11.77 22.53 17.35
C LYS A 510 12.82 21.72 16.60
N THR A 511 13.70 21.02 17.32
CA THR A 511 14.76 20.20 16.71
C THR A 511 14.20 18.96 16.02
N SER A 512 13.14 18.35 16.58
CA SER A 512 12.39 17.27 15.93
C SER A 512 11.79 17.72 14.61
N PHE A 513 11.03 18.82 14.61
CA PHE A 513 10.36 19.33 13.41
C PHE A 513 11.35 19.87 12.37
N LYS A 514 12.40 20.59 12.81
CA LYS A 514 13.43 21.06 11.88
C LYS A 514 14.07 19.90 11.13
N PHE A 515 14.29 18.77 11.80
CA PHE A 515 14.82 17.59 11.14
C PHE A 515 13.74 16.92 10.25
N GLY A 516 12.57 16.66 10.83
CA GLY A 516 11.51 15.87 10.20
C GLY A 516 10.85 16.54 8.99
N VAL A 517 10.65 17.86 8.99
CA VAL A 517 10.06 18.57 7.83
C VAL A 517 10.91 18.40 6.58
N PHE A 518 12.24 18.48 6.69
CA PHE A 518 13.11 18.25 5.54
C PHE A 518 13.07 16.79 5.08
N GLU A 519 13.04 15.83 6.01
CA GLU A 519 12.81 14.43 5.66
C GLU A 519 11.52 14.31 4.83
N MET A 520 10.41 14.81 5.37
CA MET A 520 9.07 14.73 4.78
C MET A 520 9.05 15.35 3.38
N LEU A 521 9.71 16.49 3.18
CA LEU A 521 9.83 17.12 1.85
C LEU A 521 10.56 16.23 0.84
N GLY A 522 11.57 15.47 1.27
CA GLY A 522 12.25 14.50 0.40
C GLY A 522 11.31 13.37 -0.02
N SER A 523 10.56 12.81 0.93
CA SER A 523 9.59 11.75 0.69
C SER A 523 8.41 12.22 -0.17
N ALA A 524 7.93 13.45 0.04
CA ALA A 524 6.89 14.09 -0.76
C ALA A 524 7.35 14.38 -2.20
N ALA A 525 8.61 14.80 -2.38
CA ALA A 525 9.16 15.05 -3.71
C ALA A 525 9.11 13.81 -4.59
N TRP A 526 9.47 12.63 -4.06
CA TRP A 526 9.37 11.37 -4.78
C TRP A 526 7.94 11.06 -5.24
N SER A 527 6.96 11.25 -4.36
CA SER A 527 5.54 11.02 -4.66
C SER A 527 5.02 11.99 -5.73
N PHE A 528 5.41 13.26 -5.66
CA PHE A 528 5.09 14.24 -6.69
C PHE A 528 5.73 13.88 -8.04
N GLY A 529 6.98 13.40 -8.03
CA GLY A 529 7.66 12.91 -9.22
C GLY A 529 6.89 11.77 -9.90
N GLN A 530 6.35 10.82 -9.13
CA GLN A 530 5.50 9.76 -9.68
C GLN A 530 4.17 10.29 -10.25
N ALA A 531 3.51 11.20 -9.54
CA ALA A 531 2.25 11.78 -10.02
C ALA A 531 2.45 12.52 -11.36
N MET A 532 3.53 13.30 -11.48
CA MET A 532 3.88 13.98 -12.72
C MET A 532 4.22 13.01 -13.85
N GLU A 533 4.87 11.89 -13.55
CA GLU A 533 5.18 10.85 -14.52
C GLU A 533 3.92 10.17 -15.07
N ILE A 534 2.93 9.88 -14.21
CA ILE A 534 1.62 9.38 -14.62
C ILE A 534 0.94 10.40 -15.55
N ALA A 535 0.92 11.69 -15.18
CA ALA A 535 0.32 12.72 -16.01
C ALA A 535 1.01 12.86 -17.39
N ILE A 536 2.35 12.81 -17.43
CA ILE A 536 3.12 12.91 -18.67
C ILE A 536 2.87 11.71 -19.58
N THR A 537 2.88 10.51 -19.02
CA THR A 537 2.66 9.27 -19.78
C THR A 537 1.24 9.19 -20.30
N GLN A 538 0.22 9.53 -19.51
CA GLN A 538 -1.17 9.63 -19.99
C GLN A 538 -1.32 10.59 -21.17
N ALA A 539 -0.59 11.71 -21.18
CA ALA A 539 -0.69 12.71 -22.23
C ALA A 539 0.13 12.42 -23.50
N ARG A 540 1.20 11.61 -23.41
CA ARG A 540 2.21 11.50 -24.49
C ARG A 540 2.52 10.08 -24.95
N LEU A 541 2.13 9.07 -24.19
CA LEU A 541 2.44 7.69 -24.47
C LEU A 541 1.31 7.06 -25.29
N ILE A 542 1.68 6.42 -26.41
CA ILE A 542 0.71 5.70 -27.23
C ILE A 542 0.31 4.42 -26.49
N ASN A 543 -0.99 4.13 -26.41
CA ASN A 543 -1.51 2.94 -25.71
C ASN A 543 -1.03 2.87 -24.26
N TYR A 544 -1.16 4.00 -23.56
CA TYR A 544 -0.65 4.16 -22.20
C TYR A 544 -1.22 3.13 -21.22
N ALA A 545 -2.48 2.72 -21.39
CA ALA A 545 -3.15 1.77 -20.49
C ALA A 545 -2.49 0.38 -20.52
N GLU A 546 -2.29 -0.20 -21.71
CA GLU A 546 -1.60 -1.50 -21.87
C GLU A 546 -0.15 -1.42 -21.36
N ILE A 547 0.54 -0.32 -21.66
CA ILE A 547 1.92 -0.13 -21.20
C ILE A 547 1.99 -0.03 -19.68
N TRP A 548 1.09 0.72 -19.04
CA TRP A 548 1.06 0.81 -17.58
C TRP A 548 0.71 -0.52 -16.92
N GLY A 549 -0.17 -1.33 -17.52
CA GLY A 549 -0.43 -2.70 -17.07
C GLY A 549 0.84 -3.57 -17.09
N ASN A 550 1.56 -3.55 -18.22
CA ASN A 550 2.82 -4.27 -18.38
C ASN A 550 3.95 -3.71 -17.48
N TRP A 551 4.01 -2.39 -17.31
CA TRP A 551 4.98 -1.72 -16.45
C TRP A 551 4.74 -2.06 -14.98
N GLY A 552 3.48 -2.01 -14.52
CA GLY A 552 3.10 -2.35 -13.16
C GLY A 552 3.47 -3.79 -12.81
N LEU A 553 3.18 -4.74 -13.72
CA LEU A 553 3.59 -6.14 -13.55
C LEU A 553 5.11 -6.29 -13.43
N ALA A 554 5.88 -5.63 -14.31
CA ALA A 554 7.34 -5.66 -14.25
C ALA A 554 7.90 -4.98 -12.98
N GLN A 555 7.29 -3.89 -12.55
CA GLN A 555 7.69 -3.12 -11.36
C GLN A 555 7.51 -3.91 -10.06
N ASN A 556 6.53 -4.82 -9.98
CA ASN A 556 6.31 -5.67 -8.81
C ASN A 556 7.55 -6.50 -8.43
N PHE A 557 8.32 -6.97 -9.41
CA PHE A 557 9.57 -7.69 -9.15
C PHE A 557 10.65 -6.79 -8.54
N ILE A 558 10.65 -5.50 -8.85
CA ILE A 558 11.66 -4.54 -8.38
C ILE A 558 11.50 -4.26 -6.89
N PHE A 559 10.30 -4.46 -6.32
CA PHE A 559 10.09 -4.36 -4.88
C PHE A 559 10.94 -5.34 -4.06
N ALA A 560 11.44 -6.43 -4.66
CA ALA A 560 12.37 -7.34 -3.99
C ALA A 560 13.63 -6.61 -3.48
N PHE A 561 14.11 -5.59 -4.19
CA PHE A 561 15.29 -4.80 -3.78
C PHE A 561 15.06 -3.98 -2.49
N ASN A 562 13.80 -3.73 -2.10
CA ASN A 562 13.48 -3.01 -0.87
C ASN A 562 13.93 -3.76 0.39
N VAL A 563 14.24 -5.06 0.33
CA VAL A 563 14.83 -5.78 1.47
C VAL A 563 16.11 -5.10 1.99
N THR A 564 16.84 -4.42 1.11
CA THR A 564 18.05 -3.68 1.45
C THR A 564 17.78 -2.41 2.28
N GLN A 565 16.58 -1.83 2.20
CA GLN A 565 16.16 -0.72 3.07
C GLN A 565 16.26 -1.13 4.54
N THR A 566 15.93 -2.38 4.84
CA THR A 566 16.03 -2.94 6.20
C THR A 566 17.45 -2.87 6.78
N LEU A 567 18.49 -2.98 5.94
CA LEU A 567 19.86 -2.74 6.37
C LEU A 567 20.08 -1.24 6.61
N ASN A 568 19.72 -0.41 5.62
CA ASN A 568 19.98 1.02 5.62
C ASN A 568 19.32 1.75 6.80
N ASP A 569 18.08 1.36 7.14
CA ASP A 569 17.34 1.82 8.31
C ASP A 569 18.06 1.52 9.64
N GLY A 570 18.88 0.46 9.69
CA GLY A 570 19.71 0.12 10.84
C GLY A 570 21.04 0.86 10.85
N VAL A 571 21.55 1.23 9.68
CA VAL A 571 22.80 1.99 9.51
C VAL A 571 22.62 3.46 9.90
N MET A 572 21.48 4.08 9.59
CA MET A 572 21.21 5.47 9.96
C MET A 572 21.39 5.77 11.46
N PRO A 573 20.75 5.03 12.40
CA PRO A 573 20.96 5.25 13.83
C PRO A 573 22.39 4.92 14.28
N ALA A 574 23.07 3.94 13.68
CA ALA A 574 24.47 3.64 13.98
C ALA A 574 25.40 4.81 13.58
N ILE A 575 25.18 5.41 12.41
CA ILE A 575 25.90 6.62 11.98
C ILE A 575 25.59 7.78 12.92
N SER A 576 24.31 8.00 13.29
CA SER A 576 23.90 9.07 14.20
C SER A 576 24.60 8.96 15.57
N GLU A 577 24.67 7.75 16.12
CA GLU A 577 25.40 7.45 17.37
C GLU A 577 26.90 7.75 17.23
N ALA A 578 27.56 7.33 16.14
CA ALA A 578 29.00 7.54 15.96
C ALA A 578 29.37 9.01 15.67
N ILE A 579 28.74 9.63 14.68
CA ILE A 579 29.16 10.96 14.18
C ILE A 579 28.88 12.08 15.19
N SER A 580 27.81 11.94 15.99
CA SER A 580 27.46 12.92 17.03
C SER A 580 28.47 12.96 18.18
N HIS A 581 29.32 11.93 18.29
CA HIS A 581 30.40 11.82 19.28
C HIS A 581 31.80 11.89 18.64
N GLY A 582 31.89 12.46 17.43
CA GLY A 582 33.16 12.71 16.75
C GLY A 582 33.83 11.47 16.15
N LYS A 583 33.19 10.29 16.18
CA LYS A 583 33.73 9.03 15.66
C LYS A 583 33.53 8.93 14.14
N ARG A 584 34.39 9.64 13.39
CA ARG A 584 34.28 9.79 11.93
C ARG A 584 34.73 8.54 11.17
N VAL A 585 35.75 7.82 11.66
CA VAL A 585 36.26 6.63 10.98
C VAL A 585 35.27 5.47 11.12
N LEU A 586 34.61 5.35 12.27
CA LEU A 586 33.50 4.44 12.51
C LEU A 586 32.30 4.76 11.62
N SER A 587 31.94 6.04 11.49
CA SER A 587 30.87 6.46 10.59
C SER A 587 31.18 6.11 9.12
N GLN A 588 32.44 6.29 8.71
CA GLN A 588 32.94 5.87 7.39
C GLN A 588 32.90 4.35 7.23
N TYR A 589 33.23 3.58 8.26
CA TYR A 589 33.15 2.13 8.23
C TYR A 589 31.71 1.64 8.09
N TYR A 590 30.74 2.26 8.78
CA TYR A 590 29.33 1.96 8.61
C TYR A 590 28.84 2.21 7.18
N SER A 591 29.25 3.30 6.52
CA SER A 591 28.88 3.54 5.12
C SER A 591 29.56 2.56 4.16
N VAL A 592 30.84 2.22 4.39
CA VAL A 592 31.56 1.17 3.65
C VAL A 592 30.83 -0.16 3.71
N MET A 593 30.45 -0.59 4.91
CA MET A 593 29.75 -1.87 5.09
C MET A 593 28.34 -1.82 4.51
N ALA A 594 27.66 -0.67 4.57
CA ALA A 594 26.40 -0.47 3.87
C ALA A 594 26.57 -0.65 2.35
N TYR A 595 27.57 -0.02 1.72
CA TYR A 595 27.85 -0.22 0.29
C TYR A 595 28.14 -1.69 -0.05
N LYS A 596 28.96 -2.38 0.77
CA LYS A 596 29.29 -3.80 0.58
C LYS A 596 28.05 -4.69 0.59
N TYR A 597 27.26 -4.64 1.65
CA TYR A 597 26.12 -5.54 1.82
C TYR A 597 24.95 -5.20 0.90
N ASN A 598 24.73 -3.91 0.60
CA ASN A 598 23.75 -3.55 -0.42
C ASN A 598 24.20 -4.06 -1.81
N GLY A 599 25.46 -3.86 -2.21
CA GLY A 599 25.97 -4.34 -3.49
C GLY A 599 25.89 -5.87 -3.61
N LEU A 600 26.23 -6.59 -2.53
CA LEU A 600 26.05 -8.04 -2.42
C LEU A 600 24.59 -8.46 -2.66
N THR A 601 23.66 -7.87 -1.92
CA THR A 601 22.24 -8.23 -1.96
C THR A 601 21.61 -7.85 -3.29
N SER A 602 21.96 -6.68 -3.83
CA SER A 602 21.51 -6.23 -5.15
C SER A 602 22.01 -7.14 -6.28
N ALA A 603 23.26 -7.60 -6.22
CA ALA A 603 23.77 -8.54 -7.22
C ALA A 603 23.06 -9.90 -7.15
N PHE A 604 22.74 -10.38 -5.95
CA PHE A 604 21.94 -11.61 -5.78
C PHE A 604 20.55 -11.46 -6.40
N ILE A 605 19.78 -10.46 -5.96
CA ILE A 605 18.41 -10.22 -6.42
C ILE A 605 18.41 -9.97 -7.93
N GLY A 606 19.35 -9.15 -8.43
CA GLY A 606 19.51 -8.89 -9.85
C GLY A 606 19.77 -10.16 -10.66
N ALA A 607 20.67 -11.03 -10.21
CA ALA A 607 20.96 -12.30 -10.89
C ALA A 607 19.75 -13.23 -10.94
N VAL A 608 19.02 -13.35 -9.84
CA VAL A 608 17.81 -14.18 -9.75
C VAL A 608 16.71 -13.65 -10.65
N LEU A 609 16.39 -12.35 -10.54
CA LEU A 609 15.30 -11.74 -11.30
C LEU A 609 15.60 -11.71 -12.80
N LEU A 610 16.84 -11.47 -13.22
CA LEU A 610 17.22 -11.56 -14.63
C LEU A 610 17.06 -12.97 -15.20
N ALA A 611 17.34 -14.01 -14.40
CA ALA A 611 17.24 -15.40 -14.85
C ALA A 611 15.81 -15.95 -14.83
N VAL A 612 14.95 -15.42 -13.94
CA VAL A 612 13.65 -16.03 -13.63
C VAL A 612 12.47 -15.15 -14.01
N ALA A 613 12.51 -13.83 -13.76
CA ALA A 613 11.32 -12.98 -13.87
C ALA A 613 10.71 -12.96 -15.29
N PRO A 614 11.49 -12.88 -16.39
CA PRO A 614 10.92 -12.97 -17.73
C PRO A 614 10.20 -14.29 -17.99
N LEU A 615 10.80 -15.42 -17.58
CA LEU A 615 10.22 -16.76 -17.76
C LEU A 615 8.97 -16.94 -16.90
N PHE A 616 9.01 -16.42 -15.68
CA PHE A 616 7.87 -16.45 -14.77
C PHE A 616 6.69 -15.72 -15.39
N ILE A 617 6.88 -14.49 -15.88
CA ILE A 617 5.83 -13.70 -16.54
C ILE A 617 5.27 -14.50 -17.72
N LEU A 618 6.13 -14.89 -18.67
CA LEU A 618 5.69 -15.60 -19.88
C LEU A 618 4.91 -16.90 -19.60
N GLY A 619 5.23 -17.64 -18.53
CA GLY A 619 4.54 -18.88 -18.21
C GLY A 619 3.36 -18.73 -17.23
N SER A 620 3.18 -17.57 -16.60
CA SER A 620 2.12 -17.36 -15.58
C SER A 620 1.08 -16.31 -15.95
N THR A 621 1.31 -15.53 -17.02
CA THR A 621 0.40 -14.47 -17.45
C THR A 621 -0.07 -14.66 -18.89
N GLU A 622 -1.16 -14.01 -19.25
CA GLU A 622 -1.72 -14.02 -20.60
C GLU A 622 -0.82 -13.30 -21.63
N PRO A 623 -1.01 -13.56 -22.94
CA PRO A 623 -0.16 -12.98 -24.01
C PRO A 623 -0.05 -11.46 -24.02
N GLU A 624 -1.08 -10.75 -23.53
CA GLU A 624 -1.11 -9.29 -23.39
C GLU A 624 -0.03 -8.73 -22.44
N PHE A 625 0.50 -9.56 -21.53
CA PHE A 625 1.55 -9.19 -20.58
C PHE A 625 2.97 -9.52 -21.06
N HIS A 626 3.14 -9.99 -22.30
CA HIS A 626 4.46 -10.35 -22.83
C HIS A 626 5.45 -9.16 -22.84
N ARG A 627 4.97 -7.92 -22.97
CA ARG A 627 5.84 -6.73 -22.92
C ARG A 627 6.47 -6.55 -21.53
N ALA A 628 5.78 -6.96 -20.46
CA ALA A 628 6.32 -6.92 -19.10
C ALA A 628 7.59 -7.77 -18.95
N ALA A 629 7.67 -8.92 -19.64
CA ALA A 629 8.87 -9.77 -19.67
C ALA A 629 10.07 -9.06 -20.32
N ILE A 630 9.82 -8.10 -21.21
CA ILE A 630 10.87 -7.25 -21.81
C ILE A 630 11.24 -6.11 -20.85
N TYR A 631 10.24 -5.45 -20.24
CA TYR A 631 10.45 -4.31 -19.34
C TYR A 631 11.14 -4.68 -18.03
N VAL A 632 10.87 -5.89 -17.51
CA VAL A 632 11.45 -6.34 -16.24
C VAL A 632 12.98 -6.43 -16.29
N ILE A 633 13.58 -6.64 -17.46
CA ILE A 633 15.04 -6.74 -17.64
C ILE A 633 15.73 -5.40 -17.30
N PRO A 634 15.49 -4.28 -18.02
CA PRO A 634 16.11 -3.01 -17.70
C PRO A 634 15.67 -2.49 -16.33
N LEU A 635 14.44 -2.75 -15.89
CA LEU A 635 13.99 -2.37 -14.55
C LEU A 635 14.72 -3.13 -13.44
N THR A 636 15.06 -4.40 -13.65
CA THR A 636 15.86 -5.20 -12.71
C THR A 636 17.29 -4.65 -12.60
N ILE A 637 17.88 -4.26 -13.73
CA ILE A 637 19.19 -3.61 -13.74
C ILE A 637 19.13 -2.27 -12.99
N TRP A 638 18.08 -1.47 -13.23
CA TRP A 638 17.84 -0.22 -12.49
C TRP A 638 17.70 -0.48 -10.98
N GLY A 639 16.91 -1.48 -10.59
CA GLY A 639 16.78 -1.97 -9.21
C GLY A 639 18.12 -2.30 -8.56
N ALA A 640 18.97 -3.05 -9.26
CA ALA A 640 20.26 -3.47 -8.74
C ALA A 640 21.23 -2.31 -8.49
N VAL A 641 21.12 -1.20 -9.23
CA VAL A 641 22.04 -0.04 -9.08
C VAL A 641 21.50 1.07 -8.17
N GLN A 642 20.33 0.88 -7.53
CA GLN A 642 19.75 1.90 -6.63
C GLN A 642 20.51 2.12 -5.33
N PHE A 643 21.21 1.10 -4.84
CA PHE A 643 21.74 1.14 -3.49
C PHE A 643 22.67 2.31 -3.14
N PRO A 644 23.50 2.89 -4.04
CA PRO A 644 24.33 4.02 -3.66
C PRO A 644 23.51 5.25 -3.28
N SER A 645 22.33 5.40 -3.89
CA SER A 645 21.35 6.44 -3.57
C SER A 645 20.83 6.28 -2.13
N TRP A 646 20.42 5.06 -1.75
CA TRP A 646 19.90 4.77 -0.41
C TRP A 646 20.95 4.90 0.69
N VAL A 647 22.18 4.43 0.45
CA VAL A 647 23.31 4.67 1.37
C VAL A 647 23.54 6.18 1.53
N GLY A 648 23.48 6.92 0.42
CA GLY A 648 23.62 8.38 0.41
C GLY A 648 22.60 9.08 1.30
N ASP A 649 21.32 8.71 1.18
CA ASP A 649 20.22 9.27 1.96
C ASP A 649 20.39 8.99 3.47
N ASN A 650 20.77 7.77 3.83
CA ASN A 650 20.95 7.37 5.23
C ASN A 650 22.19 8.01 5.89
N VAL A 651 23.26 8.23 5.13
CA VAL A 651 24.42 9.02 5.57
C VAL A 651 24.00 10.47 5.88
N GLN A 652 23.16 11.09 5.06
CA GLN A 652 22.70 12.46 5.25
C GLN A 652 21.79 12.59 6.48
N LEU A 653 20.87 11.63 6.67
CA LEU A 653 20.01 11.59 7.85
C LEU A 653 20.82 11.35 9.13
N GLY A 654 21.70 10.35 9.14
CA GLY A 654 22.56 10.04 10.28
C GLY A 654 23.49 11.20 10.65
N ALA A 655 24.01 11.92 9.66
CA ALA A 655 24.85 13.12 9.85
C ALA A 655 24.06 14.39 10.23
N ASN A 656 22.76 14.28 10.54
CA ASN A 656 21.89 15.40 10.91
C ASN A 656 21.72 16.47 9.80
N LYS A 657 21.70 16.05 8.53
CA LYS A 657 21.55 16.92 7.35
C LYS A 657 20.39 16.49 6.46
N PRO A 658 19.15 16.40 6.98
CA PRO A 658 17.99 15.93 6.22
C PRO A 658 17.68 16.81 5.00
N TYR A 659 18.01 18.10 5.04
CA TYR A 659 17.85 19.02 3.91
C TYR A 659 18.67 18.59 2.67
N LEU A 660 19.81 17.92 2.85
CA LEU A 660 20.59 17.38 1.73
C LEU A 660 19.83 16.26 1.03
N LYS A 661 19.19 15.36 1.79
CA LYS A 661 18.31 14.31 1.25
C LYS A 661 17.19 14.93 0.45
N SER A 662 16.48 15.93 1.01
CA SER A 662 15.37 16.59 0.31
C SER A 662 15.80 17.19 -1.02
N ILE A 663 16.90 17.96 -1.03
CA ILE A 663 17.39 18.63 -2.24
C ILE A 663 17.81 17.60 -3.30
N LEU A 664 18.52 16.54 -2.90
CA LEU A 664 19.01 15.53 -3.83
C LEU A 664 17.90 14.66 -4.40
N VAL A 665 16.94 14.24 -3.56
CA VAL A 665 15.74 13.53 -4.03
C VAL A 665 14.93 14.43 -4.95
N PHE A 666 14.68 15.69 -4.57
CA PHE A 666 13.94 16.63 -5.42
C PHE A 666 14.63 16.84 -6.77
N SER A 667 15.95 17.00 -6.78
CA SER A 667 16.74 17.16 -8.00
C SER A 667 16.70 15.91 -8.88
N GLU A 668 16.75 14.70 -8.28
CA GLU A 668 16.53 13.44 -9.00
C GLU A 668 15.17 13.42 -9.69
N GLN A 669 14.10 13.79 -8.97
CA GLN A 669 12.75 13.81 -9.52
C GLN A 669 12.59 14.84 -10.63
N VAL A 670 13.18 16.04 -10.49
CA VAL A 670 13.17 17.06 -11.55
C VAL A 670 13.87 16.55 -12.80
N ILE A 671 15.06 15.95 -12.67
CA ILE A 671 15.79 15.36 -13.81
C ILE A 671 14.93 14.27 -14.47
N ARG A 672 14.34 13.37 -13.68
CA ARG A 672 13.49 12.28 -14.19
C ARG A 672 12.28 12.82 -14.94
N VAL A 673 11.52 13.75 -14.35
CA VAL A 673 10.30 14.33 -14.94
C VAL A 673 10.61 15.12 -16.21
N VAL A 674 11.65 15.95 -16.20
CA VAL A 674 12.06 16.73 -17.39
C VAL A 674 12.52 15.80 -18.52
N LEU A 675 13.34 14.79 -18.22
CA LEU A 675 13.77 13.82 -19.23
C LEU A 675 12.60 12.97 -19.74
N ALA A 676 11.70 12.53 -18.87
CA ALA A 676 10.49 11.81 -19.28
C ALA A 676 9.65 12.67 -20.24
N PHE A 677 9.41 13.94 -19.89
CA PHE A 677 8.68 14.89 -20.73
C PHE A 677 9.31 15.06 -22.12
N LEU A 678 10.65 15.17 -22.20
CA LEU A 678 11.39 15.37 -23.45
C LEU A 678 11.52 14.09 -24.29
N LEU A 679 11.77 12.95 -23.65
CA LEU A 679 12.14 11.70 -24.34
C LEU A 679 10.94 10.83 -24.70
N ILE A 680 9.85 10.83 -23.92
CA ILE A 680 8.69 9.95 -24.16
C ILE A 680 8.09 10.19 -25.55
N ALA A 681 7.99 11.45 -26.00
CA ALA A 681 7.41 11.76 -27.30
C ALA A 681 8.14 11.05 -28.47
N ARG A 682 9.47 10.86 -28.36
CA ARG A 682 10.30 10.25 -29.40
C ARG A 682 10.64 8.78 -29.17
N PHE A 683 10.90 8.41 -27.92
CA PHE A 683 11.42 7.10 -27.53
C PHE A 683 10.40 6.24 -26.76
N GLN A 684 9.17 6.74 -26.57
CA GLN A 684 8.10 6.06 -25.85
C GLN A 684 8.59 5.54 -24.49
N VAL A 685 8.26 4.30 -24.11
CA VAL A 685 8.63 3.66 -22.83
C VAL A 685 10.15 3.64 -22.60
N THR A 686 10.94 3.48 -23.66
CA THR A 686 12.41 3.50 -23.55
C THR A 686 12.90 4.86 -23.06
N GLY A 687 12.24 5.95 -23.46
CA GLY A 687 12.52 7.30 -22.95
C GLY A 687 12.30 7.41 -21.44
N LEU A 688 11.27 6.74 -20.91
CA LEU A 688 11.02 6.66 -19.48
C LEU A 688 12.14 5.90 -18.77
N ILE A 689 12.52 4.72 -19.25
CA ILE A 689 13.62 3.91 -18.69
C ILE A 689 14.92 4.73 -18.63
N ILE A 690 15.26 5.44 -19.72
CA ILE A 690 16.44 6.32 -19.76
C ILE A 690 16.36 7.39 -18.68
N ALA A 691 15.20 8.04 -18.51
CA ALA A 691 15.00 9.06 -17.48
C ALA A 691 15.25 8.51 -16.06
N TYR A 692 14.79 7.28 -15.76
CA TYR A 692 15.02 6.60 -14.48
C TYR A 692 16.51 6.36 -14.21
N PHE A 693 17.25 5.84 -15.19
CA PHE A 693 18.68 5.60 -15.04
C PHE A 693 19.47 6.90 -14.87
N VAL A 694 19.21 7.90 -15.72
CA VAL A 694 19.95 9.17 -15.68
C VAL A 694 19.69 9.91 -14.36
N GLY A 695 18.43 9.98 -13.91
CA GLY A 695 18.07 10.59 -12.62
C GLY A 695 18.80 9.91 -11.47
N LEU A 696 18.72 8.58 -11.38
CA LEU A 696 19.33 7.79 -10.32
C LEU A 696 20.86 7.92 -10.29
N PHE A 697 21.54 7.80 -11.44
CA PHE A 697 22.99 7.93 -11.51
C PHE A 697 23.46 9.34 -11.16
N ALA A 698 22.76 10.37 -11.65
CA ALA A 698 23.05 11.75 -11.30
C ALA A 698 22.98 11.97 -9.78
N LYS A 699 21.91 11.49 -9.13
CA LYS A 699 21.78 11.55 -7.67
C LYS A 699 22.87 10.73 -6.98
N GLY A 700 23.12 9.48 -7.40
CA GLY A 700 24.09 8.60 -6.75
C GLY A 700 25.51 9.20 -6.73
N ILE A 701 25.95 9.74 -7.87
CA ILE A 701 27.26 10.41 -7.98
C ILE A 701 27.29 11.68 -7.13
N ALA A 702 26.26 12.53 -7.24
CA ALA A 702 26.17 13.76 -6.48
C ALA A 702 26.16 13.49 -4.96
N ALA A 703 25.36 12.51 -4.51
CA ALA A 703 25.25 12.11 -3.12
C ALA A 703 26.60 11.63 -2.56
N TYR A 704 27.34 10.81 -3.31
CA TYR A 704 28.68 10.37 -2.88
C TYR A 704 29.64 11.54 -2.67
N LEU A 705 29.74 12.45 -3.66
CA LEU A 705 30.64 13.60 -3.60
C LEU A 705 30.25 14.61 -2.51
N ILE A 706 28.96 14.91 -2.41
CA ILE A 706 28.42 15.84 -1.40
C ILE A 706 28.58 15.25 0.00
N ASN A 707 28.28 13.96 0.20
CA ASN A 707 28.44 13.31 1.49
C ASN A 707 29.91 13.27 1.92
N HIS A 708 30.82 13.00 0.99
CA HIS A 708 32.26 13.01 1.27
C HIS A 708 32.74 14.36 1.78
N LYS A 709 32.24 15.46 1.20
CA LYS A 709 32.65 16.82 1.57
C LYS A 709 31.92 17.37 2.80
N ILE A 710 30.60 17.11 2.90
CA ILE A 710 29.72 17.79 3.84
C ILE A 710 29.43 16.92 5.07
N CYS A 711 29.26 15.61 4.95
CA CYS A 711 28.94 14.73 6.08
C CYS A 711 30.20 14.22 6.78
N PHE A 712 30.90 13.30 6.12
CA PHE A 712 32.20 12.78 6.52
C PHE A 712 32.84 12.11 5.29
N PRO A 713 34.19 12.01 5.23
CA PRO A 713 34.86 11.40 4.09
C PRO A 713 34.31 9.99 3.82
N GLN A 714 33.78 9.76 2.62
CA GLN A 714 33.33 8.45 2.18
C GLN A 714 34.50 7.62 1.65
N ARG A 715 34.45 6.30 1.83
CA ARG A 715 35.31 5.32 1.16
C ARG A 715 34.44 4.29 0.46
N PHE A 716 34.85 3.89 -0.74
CA PHE A 716 34.17 2.87 -1.51
C PHE A 716 35.17 1.79 -1.92
N TYR A 717 35.03 0.60 -1.35
CA TYR A 717 35.89 -0.55 -1.67
C TYR A 717 35.31 -1.28 -2.87
N VAL A 718 35.74 -0.87 -4.07
CA VAL A 718 35.20 -1.30 -5.37
C VAL A 718 35.15 -2.83 -5.50
N TRP A 719 36.18 -3.54 -5.03
CA TRP A 719 36.22 -4.99 -5.15
C TRP A 719 35.09 -5.67 -4.37
N GLN A 720 35.03 -5.43 -3.05
CA GLN A 720 34.03 -6.09 -2.19
C GLN A 720 32.61 -5.59 -2.43
N SER A 721 32.44 -4.33 -2.86
CA SER A 721 31.12 -3.69 -2.99
C SER A 721 30.52 -3.73 -4.38
N LEU A 722 31.33 -3.99 -5.43
CA LEU A 722 30.87 -3.98 -6.82
C LEU A 722 31.40 -5.15 -7.65
N ILE A 723 32.71 -5.33 -7.73
CA ILE A 723 33.30 -6.34 -8.64
C ILE A 723 32.97 -7.77 -8.18
N ALA A 724 33.29 -8.13 -6.93
CA ALA A 724 33.01 -9.48 -6.41
C ALA A 724 31.50 -9.81 -6.42
N PRO A 725 30.58 -8.90 -6.02
CA PRO A 725 29.15 -9.11 -6.19
C PRO A 725 28.74 -9.34 -7.66
N LEU A 726 29.24 -8.52 -8.60
CA LEU A 726 28.91 -8.68 -10.03
C LEU A 726 29.42 -9.99 -10.62
N LEU A 727 30.63 -10.42 -10.26
CA LEU A 727 31.17 -11.72 -10.69
C LEU A 727 30.36 -12.88 -10.12
N ALA A 728 30.01 -12.81 -8.83
CA ALA A 728 29.13 -13.79 -8.19
C ALA A 728 27.74 -13.82 -8.84
N GLY A 729 27.16 -12.65 -9.11
CA GLY A 729 25.87 -12.49 -9.77
C GLY A 729 25.88 -13.03 -11.20
N ALA A 730 26.92 -12.74 -11.99
CA ALA A 730 27.04 -13.24 -13.35
C ALA A 730 27.19 -14.78 -13.40
N ALA A 731 28.04 -15.35 -12.55
CA ALA A 731 28.18 -16.80 -12.43
C ALA A 731 26.88 -17.45 -11.96
N HIS A 732 26.22 -16.85 -10.96
CA HIS A 732 24.95 -17.33 -10.44
C HIS A 732 23.83 -17.28 -11.48
N TYR A 733 23.72 -16.17 -12.21
CA TYR A 733 22.81 -16.01 -13.35
C TYR A 733 23.06 -17.08 -14.41
N GLY A 734 24.31 -17.33 -14.79
CA GLY A 734 24.63 -18.38 -15.77
C GLY A 734 24.20 -19.77 -15.32
N ILE A 735 24.35 -20.09 -14.03
CA ILE A 735 23.89 -21.37 -13.47
C ILE A 735 22.37 -21.45 -13.48
N LEU A 736 21.68 -20.41 -13.00
CA LEU A 736 20.22 -20.36 -12.98
C LEU A 736 19.62 -20.41 -14.38
N TRP A 737 20.17 -19.65 -15.32
CA TRP A 737 19.77 -19.69 -16.73
C TRP A 737 19.88 -21.10 -17.31
N THR A 738 20.98 -21.80 -17.03
CA THR A 738 21.17 -23.20 -17.44
C THR A 738 20.11 -24.12 -16.83
N ILE A 739 19.91 -24.05 -15.52
CA ILE A 739 18.92 -24.87 -14.79
C ILE A 739 17.50 -24.60 -15.32
N ASN A 740 17.15 -23.33 -15.50
CA ASN A 740 15.85 -22.91 -15.98
C ASN A 740 15.57 -23.40 -17.40
N GLY A 741 16.58 -23.45 -18.27
CA GLY A 741 16.48 -24.00 -19.62
C GLY A 741 16.07 -25.49 -19.65
N PHE A 742 16.36 -26.24 -18.57
CA PHE A 742 15.92 -27.64 -18.45
C PHE A 742 14.58 -27.80 -17.72
N LEU A 743 14.27 -26.93 -16.77
CA LEU A 743 13.10 -27.07 -15.90
C LEU A 743 11.84 -26.38 -16.44
N TRP A 744 11.98 -25.22 -17.08
CA TRP A 744 10.86 -24.40 -17.49
C TRP A 744 10.23 -24.91 -18.78
N LYS A 745 8.90 -25.08 -18.77
CA LYS A 745 8.12 -25.60 -19.91
C LYS A 745 7.10 -24.61 -20.45
N GLY A 746 7.10 -23.37 -19.96
CA GLY A 746 6.13 -22.34 -20.37
C GLY A 746 4.78 -22.42 -19.65
N ASP A 747 4.69 -23.16 -18.55
CA ASP A 747 3.48 -23.29 -17.74
C ASP A 747 3.66 -22.70 -16.34
N GLN A 748 2.53 -22.44 -15.66
CA GLN A 748 2.50 -21.80 -14.35
C GLN A 748 3.26 -22.59 -13.28
N ILE A 749 3.20 -23.93 -13.29
CA ILE A 749 3.84 -24.77 -12.28
C ILE A 749 5.35 -24.68 -12.42
N THR A 750 5.86 -24.82 -13.64
CA THR A 750 7.29 -24.72 -13.87
C THR A 750 7.81 -23.30 -13.63
N SER A 751 7.02 -22.25 -13.91
CA SER A 751 7.31 -20.86 -13.53
C SER A 751 7.43 -20.67 -12.01
N VAL A 752 6.50 -21.18 -11.21
CA VAL A 752 6.58 -21.10 -9.74
C VAL A 752 7.77 -21.89 -9.20
N LEU A 753 8.07 -23.05 -9.79
CA LEU A 753 9.21 -23.89 -9.39
C LEU A 753 10.55 -23.20 -9.61
N ILE A 754 10.79 -22.63 -10.80
CA ILE A 754 12.05 -21.92 -11.08
C ILE A 754 12.21 -20.68 -10.19
N PHE A 755 11.10 -20.06 -9.79
CA PHE A 755 11.10 -18.94 -8.86
C PHE A 755 11.43 -19.36 -7.44
N PHE A 756 10.85 -20.47 -6.95
CA PHE A 756 11.23 -21.07 -5.68
C PHE A 756 12.73 -21.44 -5.64
N ILE A 757 13.22 -22.14 -6.67
CA ILE A 757 14.63 -22.53 -6.80
C ILE A 757 15.52 -21.29 -6.85
N GLY A 758 15.12 -20.29 -7.63
CA GLY A 758 15.85 -19.04 -7.80
C GLY A 758 16.01 -18.24 -6.52
N ILE A 759 15.10 -18.31 -5.56
CA ILE A 759 15.18 -17.52 -4.32
C ILE A 759 15.82 -18.29 -3.16
N LEU A 760 15.33 -19.50 -2.86
CA LEU A 760 15.62 -20.15 -1.58
C LEU A 760 16.81 -21.13 -1.67
N PRO A 761 16.79 -22.18 -2.53
CA PRO A 761 17.93 -23.08 -2.71
C PRO A 761 19.16 -22.44 -3.36
N SER A 762 19.00 -21.42 -4.20
CA SER A 762 20.11 -20.79 -4.93
C SER A 762 20.93 -19.81 -4.07
N PHE A 763 20.33 -19.25 -3.01
CA PHE A 763 20.97 -18.23 -2.20
C PHE A 763 22.29 -18.69 -1.53
N PRO A 764 22.38 -19.90 -0.94
CA PRO A 764 23.65 -20.46 -0.47
C PRO A 764 24.72 -20.55 -1.56
N LEU A 765 24.32 -20.91 -2.79
CA LEU A 765 25.22 -20.99 -3.94
C LEU A 765 25.78 -19.61 -4.30
N PHE A 766 24.92 -18.58 -4.35
CA PHE A 766 25.39 -17.21 -4.55
C PHE A 766 26.37 -16.76 -3.44
N MET A 767 26.05 -17.04 -2.17
CA MET A 767 26.91 -16.71 -1.04
C MET A 767 28.26 -17.43 -1.09
N PHE A 768 28.30 -18.67 -1.59
CA PHE A 768 29.54 -19.39 -1.89
C PHE A 768 30.34 -18.71 -3.00
N LEU A 769 29.71 -18.36 -4.12
CA LEU A 769 30.37 -17.68 -5.25
C LEU A 769 30.95 -16.33 -4.85
N TYR A 770 30.24 -15.55 -4.03
CA TYR A 770 30.75 -14.29 -3.50
C TYR A 770 32.00 -14.49 -2.63
N GLY A 771 32.02 -15.55 -1.80
CA GLY A 771 33.23 -15.99 -1.09
C GLY A 771 34.37 -16.38 -2.04
N LEU A 772 34.06 -17.15 -3.08
CA LEU A 772 35.01 -17.63 -4.06
C LEU A 772 35.68 -16.50 -4.86
N PHE A 773 34.94 -15.44 -5.19
CA PHE A 773 35.46 -14.27 -5.91
C PHE A 773 36.13 -13.22 -5.00
N GLY A 774 36.45 -13.56 -3.75
CA GLY A 774 37.19 -12.69 -2.84
C GLY A 774 36.36 -11.53 -2.29
N GLY A 775 35.06 -11.71 -2.09
CA GLY A 775 34.17 -10.73 -1.46
C GLY A 775 34.43 -10.47 0.03
N TRP A 776 35.31 -11.26 0.65
CA TRP A 776 35.60 -11.19 2.08
C TRP A 776 37.09 -11.06 2.38
N ASP A 777 37.35 -10.35 3.48
CA ASP A 777 38.58 -10.46 4.24
C ASP A 777 38.30 -11.19 5.56
N ARG A 778 39.36 -11.55 6.29
CA ARG A 778 39.25 -12.35 7.53
C ARG A 778 38.39 -11.65 8.58
N ASP A 779 38.52 -10.34 8.69
CA ASP A 779 37.90 -9.57 9.76
C ASP A 779 36.41 -9.35 9.51
N THR A 780 36.04 -9.03 8.27
CA THR A 780 34.63 -8.87 7.88
C THR A 780 33.89 -10.20 7.84
N LEU A 781 34.59 -11.31 7.57
CA LEU A 781 34.03 -12.65 7.69
C LEU A 781 33.81 -13.05 9.16
N ALA A 782 34.69 -12.63 10.07
CA ALA A 782 34.50 -12.81 11.50
C ALA A 782 33.29 -12.00 11.99
N GLU A 783 33.16 -10.73 11.59
CA GLU A 783 32.00 -9.91 11.94
C GLU A 783 30.67 -10.50 11.42
N LEU A 784 30.67 -11.13 10.22
CA LEU A 784 29.50 -11.88 9.75
C LEU A 784 29.15 -13.05 10.68
N LYS A 785 30.16 -13.77 11.19
CA LYS A 785 29.96 -14.87 12.14
C LYS A 785 29.30 -14.38 13.42
N ASP A 786 29.78 -13.24 13.94
CA ASP A 786 29.27 -12.62 15.16
C ASP A 786 27.82 -12.16 14.93
N ALA A 787 27.54 -11.50 13.81
CA ALA A 787 26.17 -11.11 13.45
C ALA A 787 25.21 -12.31 13.31
N VAL A 788 25.68 -13.45 12.79
CA VAL A 788 24.89 -14.71 12.76
C VAL A 788 24.58 -15.23 14.16
N ALA A 789 25.43 -14.97 15.16
CA ALA A 789 25.13 -15.34 16.54
C ALA A 789 23.93 -14.55 17.10
N LEU A 790 23.69 -13.35 16.59
CA LEU A 790 22.64 -12.42 17.04
C LEU A 790 21.25 -12.69 16.45
N THR A 791 21.13 -13.57 15.46
CA THR A 791 19.87 -13.78 14.72
C THR A 791 18.86 -14.67 15.46
N GLY A 792 19.20 -15.14 16.67
CA GLY A 792 18.29 -15.86 17.56
C GLY A 792 17.69 -17.10 16.90
N GLY A 793 16.36 -17.13 16.75
CA GLY A 793 15.62 -18.25 16.14
C GLY A 793 15.97 -18.51 14.67
N MET A 794 16.50 -17.52 13.96
CA MET A 794 16.90 -17.66 12.56
C MET A 794 18.33 -18.19 12.37
N ARG A 795 19.06 -18.45 13.46
CA ARG A 795 20.48 -18.83 13.44
C ARG A 795 20.79 -20.00 12.52
N GLY A 796 19.94 -21.02 12.48
CA GLY A 796 20.12 -22.18 11.60
C GLY A 796 20.15 -21.79 10.12
N LEU A 797 19.15 -21.01 9.69
CA LEU A 797 19.02 -20.54 8.31
C LEU A 797 20.14 -19.56 7.94
N THR A 798 20.48 -18.61 8.82
CA THR A 798 21.56 -17.66 8.54
C THR A 798 22.94 -18.34 8.53
N ARG A 799 23.15 -19.37 9.37
CA ARG A 799 24.41 -20.09 9.41
C ARG A 799 24.62 -20.91 8.14
N TRP A 800 23.67 -21.77 7.80
CA TRP A 800 23.82 -22.69 6.66
C TRP A 800 23.48 -22.05 5.32
N GLY A 801 22.65 -21.00 5.32
CA GLY A 801 22.28 -20.27 4.11
C GLY A 801 23.26 -19.17 3.71
N ILE A 802 24.02 -18.62 4.67
CA ILE A 802 24.87 -17.44 4.43
C ILE A 802 26.31 -17.72 4.84
N TYR A 803 26.55 -17.98 6.14
CA TYR A 803 27.92 -18.03 6.67
C TYR A 803 28.74 -19.22 6.16
N GLU A 804 28.25 -20.46 6.32
CA GLU A 804 29.02 -21.66 5.97
C GLU A 804 29.34 -21.72 4.45
N PRO A 805 28.39 -21.44 3.52
CA PRO A 805 28.70 -21.38 2.09
C PRO A 805 29.75 -20.32 1.76
N THR A 806 29.61 -19.12 2.33
CA THR A 806 30.59 -18.04 2.17
C THR A 806 31.95 -18.41 2.72
N ALA A 807 32.02 -19.02 3.91
CA ALA A 807 33.27 -19.42 4.54
C ALA A 807 33.99 -20.49 3.72
N LEU A 808 33.23 -21.44 3.16
CA LEU A 808 33.77 -22.43 2.23
C LEU A 808 34.32 -21.78 0.96
N GLY A 809 33.55 -20.88 0.34
CA GLY A 809 33.98 -20.13 -0.84
C GLY A 809 35.26 -19.32 -0.58
N ALA A 810 35.31 -18.60 0.56
CA ALA A 810 36.49 -17.84 0.98
C ALA A 810 37.69 -18.73 1.27
N ARG A 811 37.49 -19.94 1.82
CA ARG A 811 38.57 -20.90 2.07
C ARG A 811 39.18 -21.44 0.78
N LEU A 812 38.35 -21.67 -0.25
CA LEU A 812 38.79 -22.17 -1.56
C LEU A 812 39.32 -21.06 -2.47
N SER A 813 38.99 -19.80 -2.19
CA SER A 813 39.36 -18.66 -3.02
C SER A 813 40.86 -18.31 -2.94
N PRO A 814 41.57 -18.20 -4.08
CA PRO A 814 42.91 -17.61 -4.12
C PRO A 814 42.91 -16.09 -3.92
N LEU A 815 41.72 -15.46 -3.96
CA LEU A 815 41.53 -14.01 -3.82
C LEU A 815 41.16 -13.59 -2.39
N ASN A 816 40.90 -14.54 -1.49
CA ASN A 816 40.54 -14.26 -0.11
C ASN A 816 41.60 -13.41 0.58
N GLY A 817 41.17 -12.31 1.21
CA GLY A 817 42.05 -11.37 1.91
C GLY A 817 42.93 -10.49 1.02
N ARG A 818 42.86 -10.60 -0.32
CA ARG A 818 43.64 -9.73 -1.23
C ARG A 818 43.12 -8.29 -1.31
N PHE A 819 41.84 -8.08 -0.99
CA PHE A 819 41.17 -6.78 -1.11
C PHE A 819 40.53 -6.36 0.23
N PRO A 820 41.32 -6.13 1.30
CA PRO A 820 40.78 -5.91 2.64
C PRO A 820 40.10 -4.54 2.82
N ILE A 821 39.09 -4.47 3.69
CA ILE A 821 38.55 -3.19 4.17
C ILE A 821 39.49 -2.61 5.23
N THR A 822 40.38 -1.73 4.78
CA THR A 822 41.54 -1.26 5.56
C THR A 822 41.22 -0.35 6.74
N ASN A 823 40.06 0.32 6.77
CA ASN A 823 39.69 1.23 7.87
C ASN A 823 39.04 0.53 9.07
N ARG A 824 38.86 -0.80 9.04
CA ARG A 824 38.15 -1.52 10.10
C ARG A 824 38.84 -1.42 11.46
N VAL A 825 40.16 -1.59 11.51
CA VAL A 825 40.90 -1.60 12.79
C VAL A 825 40.70 -0.28 13.54
N GLU A 826 40.92 0.84 12.85
CA GLU A 826 40.69 2.19 13.39
C GLU A 826 39.22 2.42 13.78
N ALA A 827 38.28 1.94 12.97
CA ALA A 827 36.85 2.03 13.27
C ALA A 827 36.45 1.24 14.52
N MET A 828 37.00 0.04 14.72
CA MET A 828 36.72 -0.77 15.90
C MET A 828 37.30 -0.16 17.17
N GLU A 829 38.42 0.56 17.07
CA GLU A 829 38.94 1.33 18.20
C GLU A 829 38.02 2.50 18.56
N GLU A 830 37.51 3.24 17.56
CA GLU A 830 36.47 4.26 17.79
C GLU A 830 35.19 3.65 18.39
N ALA A 831 34.80 2.45 17.98
CA ALA A 831 33.65 1.73 18.52
C ALA A 831 33.88 1.29 19.97
N ARG A 832 35.07 0.81 20.31
CA ARG A 832 35.45 0.46 21.68
C ARG A 832 35.39 1.68 22.59
N MET A 833 36.01 2.79 22.19
CA MET A 833 35.95 4.05 22.92
C MET A 833 34.51 4.51 23.14
N LEU A 834 33.68 4.47 22.09
CA LEU A 834 32.28 4.89 22.20
C LEU A 834 31.47 3.95 23.13
N THR A 835 31.77 2.65 23.12
CA THR A 835 31.15 1.68 24.04
C THR A 835 31.50 1.98 25.49
N GLU A 836 32.74 2.41 25.77
CA GLU A 836 33.20 2.80 27.10
C GLU A 836 32.62 4.14 27.57
N GLU A 837 32.37 5.08 26.65
CA GLU A 837 31.73 6.38 26.92
C GLU A 837 30.24 6.25 27.28
N LYS A 838 29.57 5.17 26.87
CA LYS A 838 28.12 4.98 27.09
C LYS A 838 27.78 4.90 28.58
N VAL A 839 26.77 5.69 28.98
CA VAL A 839 26.16 5.60 30.31
C VAL A 839 25.45 4.25 30.46
N ARG A 840 25.70 3.57 31.59
CA ARG A 840 25.01 2.32 31.95
C ARG A 840 23.60 2.64 32.46
N LEU A 841 22.60 2.04 31.82
CA LEU A 841 21.17 2.16 32.17
C LEU A 841 20.75 1.28 33.35
#